data_AF-A0A2H4SD19-F1
#
_entry.id   AF-A0A2H4SD19-F1
#
_cell.length_a   1.000
_cell.length_b   1.000
_cell.length_c   1.000
_cell.angle_alpha   90.00
_cell.angle_beta   90.00
_cell.angle_gamma   90.00
#
_symmetry.space_group_name_H-M   'P 1'
#
loop_
_entity.id
_entity.type
_entity.pdbx_description
1 polymer ?
#
loop_
_entity_poly.entity_id
_entity_poly.type
_entity_poly.pdbx_seq_one_letter_code
_entity_poly.pdbx_strand_id
1 'polypeptide(L)'
;MAPQCPADLRVLCRKLTTTPPNLLSPQLPALTHNVLCCKDVLSAQHDVKAKEDASTSALVHKLKRSITTLLEGRSREGRFAATVLIKAIVDVGGWEILRTAGPWVNGLLSIVQKGDPIASKELAVIVITRIYILVQPYQTLIREIATPTLSAFGSACVQLLKAHNSTPPHVSETICAALLTLIPLHPATLRPLSSQLRTAVRPYLAPTCSDALFIPASLTCAARRLVISMHFVAAKSSGSDEWGKVVDTILRDLHQTADQVLRAVDESWQATSGYDRTRVSTDGEPRGGDESSPEQLPSWVGVTAGAERMVGLFSYLEETLRCSTKSTVIVPVGAYLDAICRVCVIARLSPKTQTWDQALDTNAGVGRDEKDELWSTIPSLHIAAMSLLLTMIQRLDRDMIPLVPEAVDHLVRVVKSGMSVAHIRTIGYQVLDQLLRVAGSTMPKTTVDMIDPILGACCRDLQQDAGVLKPAEKPTPTSKETKKNGGSVAVSNVDLFLGKPEASAPNTNLKLEPAHKDAASRLLASLLSSLTQAHLKPTMRGLIDKTSIVTSNRDAMLSSVLNPYKDQRGRLYPSILPYLVRQYPGDQGLEILRSNLRTSSTNGSSDMFASFQEVAEEQEEEEEEEEEEANADEEMADGDIAGADEASAATTNGAELSQLGSLASLPKKSGADASVDNPFAARSGAADSGFSAVVSSDSPAKRKHDGSDEAAPLKRLEVEKPAELPKAKRVAAVAAKPAEDVDDDDDDSDVSVHLNMELEDDDEDDE
;
A
#
# COMPACT_ATOMS: atom_id res chain seq x y z
N MET A 1 -47.34 -2.33 -25.61
CA MET A 1 -47.46 -1.42 -26.77
C MET A 1 -46.25 -1.66 -27.66
N ALA A 2 -46.39 -1.61 -28.98
CA ALA A 2 -45.25 -1.77 -29.89
C ALA A 2 -44.32 -0.54 -29.83
N PRO A 3 -42.98 -0.71 -29.85
CA PRO A 3 -42.05 0.41 -29.85
C PRO A 3 -42.09 1.15 -31.19
N GLN A 4 -42.62 2.37 -31.20
CA GLN A 4 -42.59 3.22 -32.39
C GLN A 4 -41.13 3.51 -32.78
N CYS A 5 -40.78 3.35 -34.06
CA CYS A 5 -39.42 3.59 -34.56
C CYS A 5 -38.92 5.00 -34.16
N PRO A 6 -37.87 5.12 -33.32
CA PRO A 6 -37.34 6.41 -32.88
C PRO A 6 -37.06 7.35 -34.05
N ALA A 7 -37.36 8.63 -33.86
CA ALA A 7 -36.97 9.66 -34.82
C ALA A 7 -35.45 9.73 -34.92
N ASP A 8 -34.77 9.52 -33.80
CA ASP A 8 -33.32 9.61 -33.63
C ASP A 8 -32.57 8.59 -34.47
N LEU A 9 -33.09 7.35 -34.59
CA LEU A 9 -32.51 6.32 -35.46
C LEU A 9 -32.56 6.73 -36.94
N ARG A 10 -33.67 7.36 -37.36
CA ARG A 10 -33.85 7.89 -38.73
C ARG A 10 -32.97 9.12 -38.97
N VAL A 11 -32.83 9.99 -37.99
CA VAL A 11 -31.93 11.18 -38.03
C VAL A 11 -30.46 10.76 -38.07
N LEU A 12 -30.06 9.77 -37.27
CA LEU A 12 -28.72 9.19 -37.23
C LEU A 12 -28.37 8.55 -38.58
N CYS A 13 -29.22 7.64 -39.08
CA CYS A 13 -29.06 7.04 -40.41
C CYS A 13 -29.05 8.06 -41.54
N ARG A 14 -29.78 9.19 -41.43
CA ARG A 14 -29.70 10.29 -42.41
C ARG A 14 -28.33 10.98 -42.33
N LYS A 15 -27.96 11.51 -41.14
CA LYS A 15 -26.71 12.27 -40.93
C LYS A 15 -25.48 11.47 -41.38
N LEU A 16 -25.39 10.19 -41.05
CA LEU A 16 -24.28 9.32 -41.48
C LEU A 16 -24.22 9.07 -43.00
N THR A 17 -25.30 9.30 -43.74
CA THR A 17 -25.31 9.23 -45.23
C THR A 17 -25.21 10.59 -45.92
N THR A 18 -25.47 11.71 -45.23
CA THR A 18 -25.47 13.07 -45.82
C THR A 18 -24.26 13.91 -45.42
N THR A 19 -23.66 13.68 -44.26
CA THR A 19 -22.49 14.41 -43.79
C THR A 19 -21.21 13.75 -44.35
N PRO A 20 -20.31 14.48 -45.05
CA PRO A 20 -19.06 13.91 -45.54
C PRO A 20 -18.13 13.54 -44.37
N PRO A 21 -17.25 12.52 -44.50
CA PRO A 21 -16.45 11.99 -43.40
C PRO A 21 -15.69 13.05 -42.58
N ASN A 22 -15.10 14.03 -43.26
CA ASN A 22 -14.30 15.11 -42.66
C ASN A 22 -15.12 16.00 -41.70
N LEU A 23 -16.46 16.03 -41.83
CA LEU A 23 -17.37 16.81 -40.99
C LEU A 23 -18.12 15.95 -39.95
N LEU A 24 -17.83 14.64 -39.85
CA LEU A 24 -18.46 13.78 -38.83
C LEU A 24 -17.90 14.05 -37.44
N SER A 25 -16.60 14.32 -37.29
CA SER A 25 -15.95 14.47 -35.97
C SER A 25 -16.61 15.57 -35.09
N PRO A 26 -16.86 16.81 -35.57
CA PRO A 26 -17.58 17.82 -34.79
C PRO A 26 -19.05 17.46 -34.48
N GLN A 27 -19.66 16.56 -35.26
CA GLN A 27 -21.04 16.11 -35.02
C GLN A 27 -21.14 14.97 -34.00
N LEU A 28 -20.01 14.36 -33.60
CA LEU A 28 -20.00 13.15 -32.76
C LEU A 28 -20.81 13.26 -31.47
N PRO A 29 -20.73 14.31 -30.63
CA PRO A 29 -21.52 14.38 -29.39
C PRO A 29 -23.04 14.24 -29.66
N ALA A 30 -23.53 14.88 -30.72
CA ALA A 30 -24.93 14.79 -31.14
C ALA A 30 -25.28 13.44 -31.79
N LEU A 31 -24.35 12.79 -32.49
CA LEU A 31 -24.56 11.45 -33.06
C LEU A 31 -24.60 10.38 -31.96
N THR A 32 -23.69 10.45 -30.99
CA THR A 32 -23.62 9.59 -29.80
C THR A 32 -24.88 9.74 -28.94
N HIS A 33 -25.38 10.97 -28.73
CA HIS A 33 -26.65 11.20 -28.05
C HIS A 33 -27.82 10.46 -28.73
N ASN A 34 -27.93 10.54 -30.07
CA ASN A 34 -28.98 9.82 -30.79
C ASN A 34 -28.85 8.29 -30.66
N VAL A 35 -27.63 7.75 -30.53
CA VAL A 35 -27.41 6.33 -30.23
C VAL A 35 -27.94 5.96 -28.84
N LEU A 36 -27.66 6.78 -27.81
CA LEU A 36 -28.19 6.56 -26.45
C LEU A 36 -29.73 6.54 -26.45
N CYS A 37 -30.38 7.47 -27.16
CA CYS A 37 -31.84 7.50 -27.32
C CYS A 37 -32.43 6.29 -28.06
N CYS A 38 -31.62 5.53 -28.82
CA CYS A 38 -32.07 4.35 -29.56
C CYS A 38 -31.97 3.04 -28.77
N LYS A 39 -31.63 3.08 -27.47
CA LYS A 39 -31.31 1.90 -26.64
C LYS A 39 -32.23 0.71 -26.85
N ASP A 40 -33.51 0.88 -26.57
CA ASP A 40 -34.44 -0.25 -26.50
C ASP A 40 -34.52 -0.98 -27.84
N VAL A 41 -34.55 -0.22 -28.95
CA VAL A 41 -34.54 -0.76 -30.32
C VAL A 41 -33.21 -1.41 -30.68
N LEU A 42 -32.07 -0.83 -30.29
CA LEU A 42 -30.75 -1.43 -30.53
C LEU A 42 -30.53 -2.74 -29.75
N SER A 43 -31.24 -2.90 -28.62
CA SER A 43 -31.21 -4.11 -27.78
C SER A 43 -32.28 -5.16 -28.11
N ALA A 44 -33.25 -4.83 -28.97
CA ALA A 44 -34.37 -5.69 -29.29
C ALA A 44 -33.99 -6.80 -30.29
N GLN A 45 -34.61 -7.97 -30.14
CA GLN A 45 -34.36 -9.11 -31.03
C GLN A 45 -34.96 -8.87 -32.41
N HIS A 46 -34.11 -8.63 -33.41
CA HIS A 46 -34.51 -8.41 -34.79
C HIS A 46 -34.59 -9.73 -35.57
N ASP A 47 -35.59 -10.56 -35.28
CA ASP A 47 -35.85 -11.78 -36.05
C ASP A 47 -36.55 -11.47 -37.40
N VAL A 48 -36.14 -12.17 -38.46
CA VAL A 48 -36.46 -11.88 -39.87
C VAL A 48 -37.93 -12.21 -40.21
N LYS A 49 -38.66 -12.88 -39.31
CA LYS A 49 -40.05 -13.31 -39.51
C LYS A 49 -41.11 -12.36 -38.96
N ALA A 50 -40.75 -11.36 -38.16
CA ALA A 50 -41.70 -10.38 -37.60
C ALA A 50 -42.07 -9.31 -38.64
N LYS A 51 -43.34 -9.27 -39.05
CA LYS A 51 -43.79 -8.43 -40.18
C LYS A 51 -43.87 -6.93 -39.87
N GLU A 52 -44.00 -6.54 -38.60
CA GLU A 52 -44.09 -5.13 -38.17
C GLU A 52 -42.70 -4.53 -37.89
N ASP A 53 -41.79 -5.30 -37.27
CA ASP A 53 -40.40 -4.89 -36.96
C ASP A 53 -39.46 -4.84 -38.18
N ALA A 54 -39.93 -5.23 -39.37
CA ALA A 54 -39.13 -5.18 -40.60
C ALA A 54 -38.56 -3.77 -40.89
N SER A 55 -39.27 -2.71 -40.50
CA SER A 55 -38.85 -1.32 -40.74
C SER A 55 -37.75 -0.83 -39.78
N THR A 56 -37.81 -1.21 -38.50
CA THR A 56 -36.81 -0.90 -37.47
C THR A 56 -35.54 -1.73 -37.70
N SER A 57 -35.70 -3.04 -37.95
CA SER A 57 -34.60 -3.95 -38.30
C SER A 57 -33.82 -3.47 -39.54
N ALA A 58 -34.51 -3.03 -40.60
CA ALA A 58 -33.86 -2.47 -41.79
C ALA A 58 -33.06 -1.19 -41.50
N LEU A 59 -33.53 -0.34 -40.57
CA LEU A 59 -32.79 0.86 -40.15
C LEU A 59 -31.57 0.53 -39.29
N VAL A 60 -31.65 -0.45 -38.39
CA VAL A 60 -30.50 -0.93 -37.60
C VAL A 60 -29.47 -1.61 -38.50
N HIS A 61 -29.89 -2.41 -39.49
CA HIS A 61 -28.98 -2.96 -40.50
C HIS A 61 -28.33 -1.86 -41.37
N LYS A 62 -29.09 -0.82 -41.76
CA LYS A 62 -28.52 0.36 -42.46
C LYS A 62 -27.48 1.07 -41.59
N LEU A 63 -27.76 1.29 -40.31
CA LEU A 63 -26.81 1.89 -39.35
C LEU A 63 -25.53 1.07 -39.25
N LYS A 64 -25.64 -0.25 -39.01
CA LYS A 64 -24.50 -1.17 -38.93
C LYS A 64 -23.64 -1.10 -40.21
N ARG A 65 -24.27 -1.19 -41.40
CA ARG A 65 -23.56 -1.07 -42.70
C ARG A 65 -22.87 0.28 -42.87
N SER A 66 -23.54 1.41 -42.60
CA SER A 66 -22.93 2.75 -42.73
C SER A 66 -21.69 2.90 -41.85
N ILE A 67 -21.70 2.34 -40.64
CA ILE A 67 -20.56 2.38 -39.72
C ILE A 67 -19.42 1.48 -40.20
N THR A 68 -19.71 0.27 -40.70
CA THR A 68 -18.69 -0.59 -41.33
C THR A 68 -18.04 0.10 -42.54
N THR A 69 -18.82 0.73 -43.42
CA THR A 69 -18.29 1.48 -44.58
C THR A 69 -17.44 2.69 -44.18
N LEU A 70 -17.74 3.34 -43.04
CA LEU A 70 -16.87 4.39 -42.48
C LEU A 70 -15.58 3.80 -41.87
N LEU A 71 -15.65 2.64 -41.22
CA LEU A 71 -14.51 1.92 -40.61
C LEU A 71 -13.54 1.34 -41.65
N GLU A 72 -14.04 0.88 -42.79
CA GLU A 72 -13.26 0.36 -43.92
C GLU A 72 -12.83 1.48 -44.91
N GLY A 73 -13.33 2.70 -44.69
CA GLY A 73 -13.11 3.85 -45.58
C GLY A 73 -11.69 4.42 -45.56
N ARG A 74 -11.31 5.13 -46.63
CA ARG A 74 -9.96 5.73 -46.78
C ARG A 74 -9.73 6.99 -45.94
N SER A 75 -10.79 7.66 -45.47
CA SER A 75 -10.69 8.84 -44.59
C SER A 75 -10.27 8.43 -43.17
N ARG A 76 -9.39 9.20 -42.53
CA ARG A 76 -8.98 8.99 -41.13
C ARG A 76 -10.06 9.48 -40.17
N GLU A 77 -10.72 10.56 -40.56
CA GLU A 77 -11.79 11.27 -39.85
C GLU A 77 -13.06 10.41 -39.80
N GLY A 78 -13.40 9.76 -40.92
CA GLY A 78 -14.49 8.79 -40.99
C GLY A 78 -14.24 7.55 -40.13
N ARG A 79 -13.00 7.03 -40.11
CA ARG A 79 -12.62 5.89 -39.27
C ARG A 79 -12.59 6.22 -37.79
N PHE A 80 -12.10 7.40 -37.41
CA PHE A 80 -12.22 7.93 -36.03
C PHE A 80 -13.69 8.04 -35.60
N ALA A 81 -14.54 8.62 -36.44
CA ALA A 81 -15.98 8.74 -36.16
C ALA A 81 -16.68 7.37 -36.06
N ALA A 82 -16.30 6.41 -36.91
CA ALA A 82 -16.79 5.04 -36.82
C ALA A 82 -16.44 4.40 -35.47
N THR A 83 -15.19 4.54 -35.00
CA THR A 83 -14.74 4.00 -33.70
C THR A 83 -15.57 4.53 -32.53
N VAL A 84 -15.85 5.84 -32.47
CA VAL A 84 -16.70 6.43 -31.41
C VAL A 84 -18.14 5.86 -31.46
N LEU A 85 -18.70 5.71 -32.66
CA LEU A 85 -20.05 5.18 -32.84
C LEU A 85 -20.15 3.68 -32.53
N ILE A 86 -19.12 2.90 -32.86
CA ILE A 86 -19.03 1.48 -32.47
C ILE A 86 -19.04 1.35 -30.95
N LYS A 87 -18.25 2.16 -30.23
CA LYS A 87 -18.28 2.19 -28.76
C LYS A 87 -19.69 2.38 -28.23
N ALA A 88 -20.36 3.44 -28.70
CA ALA A 88 -21.67 3.84 -28.22
C ALA A 88 -22.74 2.78 -28.50
N ILE A 89 -22.73 2.17 -29.70
CA ILE A 89 -23.74 1.17 -30.06
C ILE A 89 -23.49 -0.17 -29.33
N VAL A 90 -22.23 -0.53 -29.09
CA VAL A 90 -21.84 -1.72 -28.29
C VAL A 90 -22.19 -1.56 -26.81
N ASP A 91 -21.95 -0.38 -26.21
CA ASP A 91 -22.31 -0.09 -24.82
C ASP A 91 -23.83 -0.11 -24.56
N VAL A 92 -24.64 0.09 -25.61
CA VAL A 92 -26.08 0.35 -25.52
C VAL A 92 -26.94 -0.83 -25.96
N GLY A 93 -26.63 -1.46 -27.10
CA GLY A 93 -27.49 -2.45 -27.75
C GLY A 93 -27.25 -3.92 -27.34
N GLY A 94 -26.43 -4.15 -26.31
CA GLY A 94 -26.28 -5.48 -25.70
C GLY A 94 -25.96 -6.61 -26.69
N TRP A 95 -26.55 -7.78 -26.45
CA TRP A 95 -26.22 -9.02 -27.19
C TRP A 95 -26.48 -8.95 -28.71
N GLU A 96 -27.55 -8.27 -29.13
CA GLU A 96 -27.97 -8.16 -30.55
C GLU A 96 -27.04 -7.28 -31.40
N ILE A 97 -26.30 -6.36 -30.76
CA ILE A 97 -25.15 -5.69 -31.37
C ILE A 97 -23.92 -6.57 -31.26
N LEU A 98 -23.61 -7.05 -30.05
CA LEU A 98 -22.35 -7.70 -29.71
C LEU A 98 -22.09 -8.96 -30.56
N ARG A 99 -23.11 -9.79 -30.82
CA ARG A 99 -23.01 -10.96 -31.70
C ARG A 99 -22.66 -10.65 -33.17
N THR A 100 -22.70 -9.37 -33.55
CA THR A 100 -22.32 -8.89 -34.89
C THR A 100 -21.05 -8.03 -34.90
N ALA A 101 -20.33 -7.92 -33.78
CA ALA A 101 -19.18 -7.03 -33.64
C ALA A 101 -17.87 -7.57 -34.28
N GLY A 102 -17.80 -8.84 -34.68
CA GLY A 102 -16.59 -9.47 -35.25
C GLY A 102 -15.91 -8.68 -36.39
N PRO A 103 -16.64 -8.23 -37.44
CA PRO A 103 -16.07 -7.39 -38.49
C PRO A 103 -15.55 -6.03 -37.97
N TRP A 104 -16.22 -5.44 -36.97
CA TRP A 104 -15.76 -4.20 -36.34
C TRP A 104 -14.47 -4.40 -35.55
N VAL A 105 -14.31 -5.50 -34.81
CA VAL A 105 -13.04 -5.80 -34.10
C VAL A 105 -11.88 -5.92 -35.09
N ASN A 106 -12.09 -6.56 -36.25
CA ASN A 106 -11.07 -6.66 -37.30
C ASN A 106 -10.73 -5.28 -37.91
N GLY A 107 -11.72 -4.45 -38.21
CA GLY A 107 -11.51 -3.09 -38.71
C GLY A 107 -10.82 -2.16 -37.70
N LEU A 108 -11.17 -2.28 -36.40
CA LEU A 108 -10.52 -1.55 -35.31
C LEU A 108 -9.07 -2.02 -35.09
N LEU A 109 -8.82 -3.33 -35.11
CA LEU A 109 -7.47 -3.89 -35.03
C LEU A 109 -6.59 -3.37 -36.18
N SER A 110 -7.17 -3.26 -37.37
CA SER A 110 -6.52 -2.63 -38.52
C SER A 110 -6.23 -1.14 -38.35
N ILE A 111 -6.88 -0.41 -37.43
CA ILE A 111 -6.53 0.99 -37.10
C ILE A 111 -5.33 1.02 -36.14
N VAL A 112 -5.31 0.14 -35.12
CA VAL A 112 -4.17 0.02 -34.19
C VAL A 112 -2.88 -0.33 -34.95
N GLN A 113 -2.97 -1.25 -35.92
CA GLN A 113 -1.81 -1.73 -36.69
C GLN A 113 -1.34 -0.78 -37.81
N LYS A 114 -2.21 0.01 -38.46
CA LYS A 114 -1.84 0.84 -39.63
C LYS A 114 -1.32 2.23 -39.25
N GLY A 115 -0.90 3.02 -40.25
CA GLY A 115 -0.44 4.41 -40.12
C GLY A 115 -1.56 5.44 -39.86
N ASP A 116 -2.37 5.18 -38.84
CA ASP A 116 -3.44 6.04 -38.36
C ASP A 116 -3.00 7.00 -37.25
N PRO A 117 -3.69 8.15 -37.07
CA PRO A 117 -3.41 9.09 -35.99
C PRO A 117 -3.49 8.42 -34.62
N ILE A 118 -2.60 8.81 -33.69
CA ILE A 118 -2.45 8.12 -32.41
C ILE A 118 -3.75 8.09 -31.58
N ALA A 119 -4.53 9.18 -31.58
CA ALA A 119 -5.84 9.25 -30.92
C ALA A 119 -6.87 8.25 -31.50
N SER A 120 -6.76 7.89 -32.78
CA SER A 120 -7.58 6.83 -33.39
C SER A 120 -7.15 5.44 -32.93
N LYS A 121 -5.84 5.23 -32.67
CA LYS A 121 -5.30 3.98 -32.13
C LYS A 121 -5.68 3.77 -30.68
N GLU A 122 -5.50 4.78 -29.85
CA GLU A 122 -5.88 4.76 -28.43
C GLU A 122 -7.38 4.46 -28.27
N LEU A 123 -8.23 5.18 -29.00
CA LEU A 123 -9.66 4.93 -28.96
C LEU A 123 -10.00 3.52 -29.47
N ALA A 124 -9.33 3.03 -30.51
CA ALA A 124 -9.53 1.65 -30.98
C ALA A 124 -9.11 0.60 -29.92
N VAL A 125 -8.03 0.84 -29.17
CA VAL A 125 -7.63 0.03 -28.01
C VAL A 125 -8.74 -0.01 -26.95
N ILE A 126 -9.29 1.15 -26.58
CA ILE A 126 -10.41 1.26 -25.62
C ILE A 126 -11.64 0.48 -26.11
N VAL A 127 -12.01 0.62 -27.38
CA VAL A 127 -13.22 -0.02 -27.94
C VAL A 127 -13.06 -1.53 -28.10
N ILE A 128 -11.91 -2.02 -28.57
CA ILE A 128 -11.61 -3.46 -28.66
C ILE A 128 -11.65 -4.09 -27.25
N THR A 129 -10.99 -3.45 -26.28
CA THR A 129 -10.99 -3.87 -24.87
C THR A 129 -12.41 -3.95 -24.32
N ARG A 130 -13.25 -2.94 -24.59
CA ARG A 130 -14.65 -2.93 -24.17
C ARG A 130 -15.48 -4.05 -24.81
N ILE A 131 -15.26 -4.36 -26.10
CA ILE A 131 -15.91 -5.50 -26.76
C ILE A 131 -15.49 -6.82 -26.11
N TYR A 132 -14.20 -7.02 -25.83
CA TYR A 132 -13.68 -8.24 -25.18
C TYR A 132 -14.24 -8.42 -23.76
N ILE A 133 -14.35 -7.35 -22.97
CA ILE A 133 -15.03 -7.39 -21.66
C ILE A 133 -16.50 -7.81 -21.80
N LEU A 134 -17.21 -7.28 -22.81
CA LEU A 134 -18.64 -7.55 -22.99
C LEU A 134 -18.96 -8.94 -23.55
N VAL A 135 -18.04 -9.60 -24.27
CA VAL A 135 -18.25 -11.00 -24.73
C VAL A 135 -17.99 -12.06 -23.65
N GLN A 136 -17.39 -11.72 -22.51
CA GLN A 136 -17.06 -12.67 -21.45
C GLN A 136 -18.22 -13.58 -20.97
N PRO A 137 -19.47 -13.08 -20.81
CA PRO A 137 -20.61 -13.94 -20.45
C PRO A 137 -21.00 -14.97 -21.53
N TYR A 138 -20.49 -14.82 -22.77
CA TYR A 138 -20.99 -15.52 -23.95
C TYR A 138 -19.89 -16.36 -24.61
N GLN A 139 -19.75 -17.61 -24.17
CA GLN A 139 -18.68 -18.52 -24.60
C GLN A 139 -18.61 -18.77 -26.14
N THR A 140 -19.72 -18.62 -26.87
CA THR A 140 -19.73 -18.63 -28.34
C THR A 140 -19.04 -17.39 -28.90
N LEU A 141 -19.41 -16.19 -28.43
CA LEU A 141 -18.83 -14.92 -28.86
C LEU A 141 -17.34 -14.79 -28.49
N ILE A 142 -16.88 -15.42 -27.39
CA ILE A 142 -15.44 -15.55 -27.11
C ILE A 142 -14.75 -16.29 -28.26
N ARG A 143 -15.27 -17.45 -28.68
CA ARG A 143 -14.68 -18.27 -29.75
C ARG A 143 -14.77 -17.62 -31.13
N GLU A 144 -15.86 -16.92 -31.42
CA GLU A 144 -16.14 -16.29 -32.71
C GLU A 144 -15.48 -14.91 -32.88
N ILE A 145 -15.30 -14.15 -31.79
CA ILE A 145 -14.81 -12.76 -31.83
C ILE A 145 -13.46 -12.63 -31.13
N ALA A 146 -13.35 -12.99 -29.85
CA ALA A 146 -12.14 -12.69 -29.06
C ALA A 146 -10.95 -13.60 -29.40
N THR A 147 -11.12 -14.91 -29.37
CA THR A 147 -10.06 -15.90 -29.65
C THR A 147 -9.29 -15.65 -30.95
N PRO A 148 -9.91 -15.39 -32.12
CA PRO A 148 -9.17 -15.19 -33.37
C PRO A 148 -8.41 -13.85 -33.44
N THR A 149 -8.83 -12.80 -32.74
CA THR A 149 -8.24 -11.45 -32.88
C THR A 149 -7.37 -11.00 -31.70
N LEU A 150 -7.55 -11.58 -30.51
CA LEU A 150 -6.90 -11.12 -29.28
C LEU A 150 -5.37 -11.23 -29.30
N SER A 151 -4.80 -12.29 -29.88
CA SER A 151 -3.34 -12.44 -30.00
C SER A 151 -2.72 -11.36 -30.90
N ALA A 152 -3.36 -11.07 -32.03
CA ALA A 152 -2.95 -10.01 -32.95
C ALA A 152 -3.15 -8.60 -32.36
N PHE A 153 -4.17 -8.42 -31.52
CA PHE A 153 -4.39 -7.19 -30.74
C PHE A 153 -3.30 -6.96 -29.68
N GLY A 154 -2.99 -7.98 -28.86
CA GLY A 154 -1.91 -7.89 -27.88
C GLY A 154 -0.56 -7.65 -28.54
N SER A 155 -0.30 -8.28 -29.69
CA SER A 155 0.91 -8.04 -30.49
C SER A 155 1.02 -6.60 -31.00
N ALA A 156 -0.10 -6.02 -31.46
CA ALA A 156 -0.14 -4.61 -31.88
C ALA A 156 0.05 -3.64 -30.70
N CYS A 157 -0.47 -3.98 -29.51
CA CYS A 157 -0.23 -3.24 -28.27
C CYS A 157 1.26 -3.27 -27.87
N VAL A 158 1.91 -4.43 -27.92
CA VAL A 158 3.37 -4.59 -27.70
C VAL A 158 4.18 -3.72 -28.67
N GLN A 159 3.79 -3.68 -29.95
CA GLN A 159 4.48 -2.84 -30.96
C GLN A 159 4.38 -1.35 -30.65
N LEU A 160 3.23 -0.86 -30.18
CA LEU A 160 3.05 0.53 -29.76
C LEU A 160 3.85 0.86 -28.48
N LEU A 161 3.86 -0.03 -27.48
CA LEU A 161 4.64 0.15 -26.25
C LEU A 161 6.16 0.18 -26.51
N LYS A 162 6.67 -0.67 -27.41
CA LYS A 162 8.08 -0.68 -27.83
C LYS A 162 8.48 0.61 -28.54
N ALA A 163 7.56 1.27 -29.25
CA ALA A 163 7.77 2.54 -29.92
C ALA A 163 7.69 3.76 -28.96
N HIS A 164 8.35 3.67 -27.80
CA HIS A 164 8.35 4.66 -26.71
C HIS A 164 8.56 6.11 -27.17
N ASN A 165 9.49 6.36 -28.11
CA ASN A 165 9.76 7.69 -28.67
C ASN A 165 8.68 8.23 -29.64
N SER A 166 7.65 7.44 -29.96
CA SER A 166 6.56 7.80 -30.89
C SER A 166 5.16 7.60 -30.32
N THR A 167 5.03 6.85 -29.21
CA THR A 167 3.78 6.62 -28.49
C THR A 167 3.75 7.53 -27.25
N PRO A 168 2.84 8.53 -27.17
CA PRO A 168 2.74 9.41 -26.01
C PRO A 168 2.42 8.63 -24.72
N PRO A 169 2.90 9.08 -23.54
CA PRO A 169 2.74 8.34 -22.29
C PRO A 169 1.29 7.94 -21.94
N HIS A 170 0.30 8.81 -22.20
CA HIS A 170 -1.12 8.50 -21.96
C HIS A 170 -1.62 7.32 -22.79
N VAL A 171 -1.11 7.14 -24.02
CA VAL A 171 -1.48 6.03 -24.89
C VAL A 171 -0.84 4.72 -24.39
N SER A 172 0.40 4.78 -23.92
CA SER A 172 1.05 3.65 -23.23
C SER A 172 0.29 3.27 -21.95
N GLU A 173 -0.20 4.25 -21.19
CA GLU A 173 -1.01 4.02 -19.98
C GLU A 173 -2.36 3.36 -20.32
N THR A 174 -3.07 3.88 -21.32
CA THR A 174 -4.31 3.28 -21.86
C THR A 174 -4.07 1.83 -22.33
N ILE A 175 -2.94 1.53 -22.97
CA ILE A 175 -2.57 0.17 -23.36
C ILE A 175 -2.28 -0.72 -22.14
N CYS A 176 -1.54 -0.23 -21.15
CA CYS A 176 -1.26 -0.99 -19.91
C CYS A 176 -2.55 -1.31 -19.16
N ALA A 177 -3.45 -0.34 -18.98
CA ALA A 177 -4.76 -0.52 -18.34
C ALA A 177 -5.66 -1.49 -19.13
N ALA A 178 -5.65 -1.41 -20.47
CA ALA A 178 -6.37 -2.34 -21.33
C ALA A 178 -5.88 -3.79 -21.14
N LEU A 179 -4.57 -4.02 -21.21
CA LEU A 179 -4.00 -5.36 -21.07
C LEU A 179 -4.15 -5.92 -19.65
N LEU A 180 -3.98 -5.09 -18.62
CA LEU A 180 -4.24 -5.43 -17.21
C LEU A 180 -5.69 -5.91 -17.02
N THR A 181 -6.65 -5.29 -17.71
CA THR A 181 -8.06 -5.72 -17.66
C THR A 181 -8.31 -7.03 -18.41
N LEU A 182 -7.60 -7.28 -19.51
CA LEU A 182 -7.80 -8.46 -20.37
C LEU A 182 -7.05 -9.72 -19.92
N ILE A 183 -5.95 -9.57 -19.16
CA ILE A 183 -5.11 -10.68 -18.70
C ILE A 183 -5.87 -11.69 -17.81
N PRO A 184 -6.63 -11.28 -16.77
CA PRO A 184 -7.45 -12.19 -15.98
C PRO A 184 -8.59 -12.85 -16.79
N LEU A 185 -9.08 -12.15 -17.82
CA LEU A 185 -10.23 -12.53 -18.64
C LEU A 185 -9.88 -13.53 -19.78
N HIS A 186 -8.65 -13.48 -20.29
CA HIS A 186 -8.19 -14.33 -21.40
C HIS A 186 -6.74 -14.86 -21.22
N PRO A 187 -6.38 -15.43 -20.06
CA PRO A 187 -4.97 -15.67 -19.71
C PRO A 187 -4.27 -16.66 -20.65
N ALA A 188 -4.97 -17.69 -21.13
CA ALA A 188 -4.39 -18.70 -22.01
C ALA A 188 -3.98 -18.14 -23.39
N THR A 189 -4.71 -17.14 -23.91
CA THR A 189 -4.45 -16.52 -25.22
C THR A 189 -3.35 -15.45 -25.13
N LEU A 190 -3.21 -14.79 -23.97
CA LEU A 190 -2.21 -13.74 -23.76
C LEU A 190 -0.86 -14.26 -23.23
N ARG A 191 -0.81 -15.49 -22.68
CA ARG A 191 0.43 -16.15 -22.22
C ARG A 191 1.63 -16.03 -23.17
N PRO A 192 1.52 -16.22 -24.50
CA PRO A 192 2.68 -16.14 -25.41
C PRO A 192 3.29 -14.73 -25.56
N LEU A 193 2.62 -13.69 -25.05
CA LEU A 193 3.05 -12.29 -25.13
C LEU A 193 3.71 -11.80 -23.83
N SER A 194 3.74 -12.61 -22.76
CA SER A 194 4.17 -12.17 -21.42
C SER A 194 5.61 -11.63 -21.38
N SER A 195 6.57 -12.36 -21.94
CA SER A 195 7.97 -11.93 -22.05
C SER A 195 8.10 -10.64 -22.87
N GLN A 196 7.44 -10.59 -24.04
CA GLN A 196 7.45 -9.41 -24.90
C GLN A 196 6.83 -8.18 -24.23
N LEU A 197 5.82 -8.38 -23.37
CA LEU A 197 5.20 -7.31 -22.58
C LEU A 197 6.12 -6.83 -21.46
N ARG A 198 6.75 -7.73 -20.69
CA ARG A 198 7.78 -7.37 -19.70
C ARG A 198 8.85 -6.48 -20.33
N THR A 199 9.46 -6.91 -21.44
CA THR A 199 10.47 -6.12 -22.17
C THR A 199 9.92 -4.79 -22.72
N ALA A 200 8.67 -4.76 -23.18
CA ALA A 200 8.06 -3.56 -23.75
C ALA A 200 7.65 -2.49 -22.71
N VAL A 201 7.44 -2.88 -21.44
CA VAL A 201 7.16 -1.93 -20.34
C VAL A 201 8.33 -1.71 -19.38
N ARG A 202 9.45 -2.42 -19.58
CA ARG A 202 10.70 -2.32 -18.81
C ARG A 202 11.12 -0.87 -18.48
N PRO A 203 11.09 0.11 -19.42
CA PRO A 203 11.46 1.50 -19.12
C PRO A 203 10.51 2.20 -18.13
N TYR A 204 9.24 1.76 -18.07
CA TYR A 204 8.21 2.38 -17.24
C TYR A 204 8.15 1.80 -15.81
N LEU A 205 9.00 0.84 -15.43
CA LEU A 205 8.88 0.16 -14.13
C LEU A 205 9.49 0.95 -12.96
N ALA A 206 10.66 1.54 -13.15
CA ALA A 206 11.33 2.37 -12.14
C ALA A 206 12.19 3.43 -12.87
N PRO A 207 11.58 4.42 -13.52
CA PRO A 207 12.29 5.46 -14.28
C PRO A 207 13.12 6.38 -13.36
N THR A 208 14.14 6.99 -13.93
CA THR A 208 15.17 7.80 -13.26
C THR A 208 15.54 9.03 -14.08
N CYS A 209 16.26 9.99 -13.50
CA CYS A 209 16.77 11.17 -14.17
C CYS A 209 17.84 10.87 -15.25
N SER A 210 18.37 9.64 -15.30
CA SER A 210 19.19 9.14 -16.42
C SER A 210 18.36 8.78 -17.67
N ASP A 211 17.05 8.54 -17.54
CA ASP A 211 16.19 8.11 -18.64
C ASP A 211 15.83 9.27 -19.59
N ALA A 212 15.94 9.04 -20.90
CA ALA A 212 15.71 10.07 -21.93
C ALA A 212 14.24 10.50 -22.11
N LEU A 213 13.29 9.91 -21.37
CA LEU A 213 11.86 10.20 -21.44
C LEU A 213 11.27 10.45 -20.06
N PHE A 214 10.58 11.58 -19.88
CA PHE A 214 9.76 11.81 -18.70
C PHE A 214 8.54 10.87 -18.69
N ILE A 215 8.47 10.02 -17.66
CA ILE A 215 7.44 8.98 -17.52
C ILE A 215 6.52 9.34 -16.34
N PRO A 216 5.22 9.62 -16.57
CA PRO A 216 4.29 9.97 -15.50
C PRO A 216 4.05 8.82 -14.51
N ALA A 217 3.86 9.17 -13.23
CA ALA A 217 3.59 8.20 -12.16
C ALA A 217 2.37 7.30 -12.42
N SER A 218 1.37 7.77 -13.18
CA SER A 218 0.20 7.00 -13.60
C SER A 218 0.56 5.87 -14.58
N LEU A 219 1.39 6.16 -15.59
CA LEU A 219 1.97 5.17 -16.49
C LEU A 219 2.87 4.18 -15.73
N THR A 220 3.71 4.67 -14.82
CA THR A 220 4.57 3.84 -13.96
C THR A 220 3.75 2.84 -13.15
N CYS A 221 2.70 3.32 -12.47
CA CYS A 221 1.75 2.49 -11.73
C CYS A 221 1.04 1.45 -12.64
N ALA A 222 0.54 1.87 -13.80
CA ALA A 222 -0.11 0.97 -14.76
C ALA A 222 0.84 -0.11 -15.31
N ALA A 223 2.11 0.22 -15.56
CA ALA A 223 3.13 -0.71 -16.03
C ALA A 223 3.52 -1.74 -14.95
N ARG A 224 3.73 -1.30 -13.70
CA ARG A 224 3.98 -2.19 -12.55
C ARG A 224 2.84 -3.18 -12.35
N ARG A 225 1.60 -2.68 -12.26
CA ARG A 225 0.40 -3.52 -12.12
C ARG A 225 0.24 -4.50 -13.28
N LEU A 226 0.55 -4.09 -14.51
CA LEU A 226 0.56 -4.98 -15.67
C LEU A 226 1.55 -6.13 -15.50
N VAL A 227 2.80 -5.87 -15.11
CA VAL A 227 3.80 -6.94 -14.90
C VAL A 227 3.42 -7.86 -13.74
N ILE A 228 2.95 -7.32 -12.62
CA ILE A 228 2.46 -8.12 -11.49
C ILE A 228 1.29 -9.02 -11.91
N SER A 229 0.39 -8.53 -12.77
CA SER A 229 -0.74 -9.32 -13.28
C SER A 229 -0.33 -10.51 -14.17
N MET A 230 0.93 -10.59 -14.65
CA MET A 230 1.39 -11.71 -15.49
C MET A 230 1.31 -13.07 -14.78
N HIS A 231 1.24 -13.11 -13.45
CA HIS A 231 0.99 -14.36 -12.72
C HIS A 231 -0.36 -15.02 -13.11
N PHE A 232 -1.36 -14.27 -13.60
CA PHE A 232 -2.60 -14.83 -14.15
C PHE A 232 -2.37 -15.67 -15.41
N VAL A 233 -1.34 -15.35 -16.22
CA VAL A 233 -0.99 -16.10 -17.44
C VAL A 233 -0.02 -17.26 -17.20
N ALA A 234 0.38 -17.51 -15.95
CA ALA A 234 1.23 -18.64 -15.55
C ALA A 234 0.67 -20.00 -16.02
N ALA A 235 1.53 -21.03 -16.04
CA ALA A 235 1.13 -22.39 -16.44
C ALA A 235 0.55 -23.17 -15.25
N LYS A 236 -0.54 -23.91 -15.46
CA LYS A 236 -1.20 -24.73 -14.42
C LYS A 236 -1.51 -23.88 -13.16
N SER A 237 -0.95 -24.26 -12.02
CA SER A 237 -1.10 -23.64 -10.70
C SER A 237 0.07 -22.74 -10.29
N SER A 238 1.12 -22.57 -11.11
CA SER A 238 2.36 -21.85 -10.75
C SER A 238 2.21 -20.31 -10.67
N GLY A 239 0.99 -19.81 -10.42
CA GLY A 239 0.69 -18.39 -10.29
C GLY A 239 1.25 -17.80 -9.00
N SER A 240 1.32 -18.57 -7.91
CA SER A 240 2.04 -18.14 -6.70
C SER A 240 3.53 -18.00 -6.98
N ASP A 241 4.12 -19.01 -7.62
CA ASP A 241 5.56 -19.08 -7.91
C ASP A 241 6.01 -17.97 -8.87
N GLU A 242 5.21 -17.65 -9.90
CA GLU A 242 5.48 -16.51 -10.80
C GLU A 242 5.25 -15.14 -10.14
N TRP A 243 4.44 -15.04 -9.07
CA TRP A 243 4.33 -13.81 -8.28
C TRP A 243 5.53 -13.66 -7.33
N GLY A 244 5.95 -14.75 -6.68
CA GLY A 244 7.15 -14.83 -5.84
C GLY A 244 8.40 -14.35 -6.60
N LYS A 245 8.69 -14.96 -7.75
CA LYS A 245 9.84 -14.56 -8.60
C LYS A 245 9.88 -13.07 -8.99
N VAL A 246 8.71 -12.42 -9.09
CA VAL A 246 8.62 -10.98 -9.35
C VAL A 246 9.03 -10.20 -8.10
N VAL A 247 8.53 -10.59 -6.92
CA VAL A 247 8.95 -10.03 -5.63
C VAL A 247 10.44 -10.25 -5.36
N ASP A 248 10.93 -11.48 -5.51
CA ASP A 248 12.35 -11.85 -5.31
C ASP A 248 13.27 -11.05 -6.26
N THR A 249 12.80 -10.77 -7.47
CA THR A 249 13.50 -9.92 -8.45
C THR A 249 13.52 -8.46 -8.01
N ILE A 250 12.38 -7.90 -7.59
CA ILE A 250 12.33 -6.50 -7.14
C ILE A 250 13.20 -6.31 -5.87
N LEU A 251 13.21 -7.27 -4.94
CA LEU A 251 14.06 -7.26 -3.74
C LEU A 251 15.54 -7.34 -4.09
N ARG A 252 15.95 -8.29 -4.94
CA ARG A 252 17.35 -8.40 -5.40
C ARG A 252 17.80 -7.15 -6.14
N ASP A 253 17.00 -6.63 -7.07
CA ASP A 253 17.31 -5.42 -7.84
C ASP A 253 17.39 -4.19 -6.90
N LEU A 254 16.58 -4.14 -5.83
CA LEU A 254 16.63 -3.11 -4.78
C LEU A 254 17.93 -3.21 -3.98
N HIS A 255 18.31 -4.39 -3.50
CA HIS A 255 19.55 -4.56 -2.74
C HIS A 255 20.81 -4.34 -3.62
N GLN A 256 20.80 -4.73 -4.89
CA GLN A 256 21.88 -4.43 -5.84
C GLN A 256 22.00 -2.93 -6.16
N THR A 257 20.86 -2.22 -6.21
CA THR A 257 20.85 -0.75 -6.33
C THR A 257 21.37 -0.11 -5.03
N ALA A 258 20.97 -0.62 -3.86
CA ALA A 258 21.44 -0.16 -2.56
C ALA A 258 22.94 -0.38 -2.35
N ASP A 259 23.50 -1.52 -2.78
CA ASP A 259 24.95 -1.80 -2.74
C ASP A 259 25.78 -0.76 -3.54
N GLN A 260 25.17 -0.08 -4.52
CA GLN A 260 25.79 1.02 -5.28
C GLN A 260 25.53 2.39 -4.65
N VAL A 261 24.28 2.68 -4.25
CA VAL A 261 23.86 4.00 -3.72
C VAL A 261 24.40 4.25 -2.31
N LEU A 262 24.43 3.22 -1.47
CA LEU A 262 24.80 3.30 -0.06
C LEU A 262 26.30 3.01 0.18
N ARG A 263 27.10 2.81 -0.88
CA ARG A 263 28.55 2.45 -0.82
C ARG A 263 29.44 3.44 -0.05
N ALA A 264 28.91 4.63 0.25
CA ALA A 264 29.55 5.67 1.05
C ALA A 264 29.40 5.47 2.57
N VAL A 265 28.51 4.55 2.98
CA VAL A 265 28.23 4.17 4.37
C VAL A 265 28.70 2.74 4.58
N ASP A 266 29.44 2.49 5.66
CA ASP A 266 29.83 1.14 6.05
C ASP A 266 28.67 0.48 6.83
N GLU A 267 27.60 0.14 6.11
CA GLU A 267 26.32 -0.28 6.71
C GLU A 267 26.50 -1.48 7.65
N SER A 268 26.02 -1.39 8.89
CA SER A 268 25.98 -2.49 9.86
C SER A 268 24.88 -3.52 9.61
N TRP A 269 24.00 -3.26 8.63
CA TRP A 269 22.90 -4.13 8.24
C TRP A 269 23.40 -5.45 7.61
N GLN A 270 22.72 -6.55 7.98
CA GLN A 270 22.87 -7.90 7.44
C GLN A 270 21.48 -8.43 7.05
N ALA A 271 21.39 -9.20 5.96
CA ALA A 271 20.11 -9.69 5.45
C ALA A 271 19.65 -10.95 6.18
N THR A 272 18.46 -10.91 6.81
CA THR A 272 17.81 -12.12 7.36
C THR A 272 17.42 -13.10 6.26
N SER A 273 17.12 -12.58 5.06
CA SER A 273 16.69 -13.31 3.86
C SER A 273 17.82 -13.93 3.02
N GLY A 274 19.08 -13.88 3.47
CA GLY A 274 20.20 -14.54 2.79
C GLY A 274 20.69 -13.83 1.51
N TYR A 275 20.54 -12.50 1.44
CA TYR A 275 21.20 -11.69 0.41
C TYR A 275 22.63 -11.34 0.83
N ASP A 276 23.62 -11.92 0.15
CA ASP A 276 25.03 -11.54 0.30
C ASP A 276 25.30 -10.19 -0.37
N ARG A 277 25.72 -9.19 0.42
CA ARG A 277 26.07 -7.84 -0.07
C ARG A 277 27.25 -7.90 -1.02
N THR A 278 27.08 -7.38 -2.24
CA THR A 278 28.15 -7.34 -3.23
C THR A 278 29.07 -6.15 -2.94
N ARG A 279 30.37 -6.39 -2.71
CA ARG A 279 31.34 -5.31 -2.48
C ARG A 279 31.59 -4.54 -3.78
N VAL A 280 30.93 -3.39 -3.91
CA VAL A 280 31.05 -2.45 -5.03
C VAL A 280 32.40 -1.71 -4.99
N SER A 281 32.98 -1.41 -6.16
CA SER A 281 34.15 -0.51 -6.24
C SER A 281 33.72 0.95 -6.09
N THR A 282 34.55 1.72 -5.37
CA THR A 282 34.47 3.19 -5.25
C THR A 282 35.02 3.93 -6.48
N ASP A 283 35.55 3.22 -7.49
CA ASP A 283 36.14 3.82 -8.69
C ASP A 283 35.07 4.37 -9.66
N GLY A 284 34.96 5.69 -9.69
CA GLY A 284 34.02 6.43 -10.54
C GLY A 284 32.58 6.36 -10.03
N GLU A 285 31.66 7.01 -10.76
CA GLU A 285 30.26 7.19 -10.35
C GLU A 285 29.52 5.86 -10.11
N PRO A 286 28.62 5.82 -9.09
CA PRO A 286 27.80 4.63 -8.82
C PRO A 286 26.82 4.41 -9.97
N ARG A 287 26.57 3.14 -10.30
CA ARG A 287 25.85 2.77 -11.53
C ARG A 287 25.24 1.38 -11.43
N GLY A 288 24.13 1.16 -12.13
CA GLY A 288 23.45 -0.12 -12.16
C GLY A 288 22.46 -0.26 -13.31
N GLY A 289 21.85 -1.44 -13.44
CA GLY A 289 21.06 -1.81 -14.60
C GLY A 289 21.90 -2.06 -15.86
N ASP A 290 21.23 -2.50 -16.93
CA ASP A 290 21.87 -2.82 -18.21
C ASP A 290 20.86 -2.61 -19.36
N GLU A 291 21.30 -2.06 -20.48
CA GLU A 291 20.47 -1.94 -21.69
C GLU A 291 20.47 -3.21 -22.55
N SER A 292 21.47 -4.08 -22.39
CA SER A 292 21.64 -5.28 -23.20
C SER A 292 20.85 -6.48 -22.64
N SER A 293 20.76 -6.61 -21.32
CA SER A 293 19.95 -7.61 -20.63
C SER A 293 18.46 -7.28 -20.69
N PRO A 294 17.61 -8.18 -21.21
CA PRO A 294 16.16 -8.00 -21.21
C PRO A 294 15.52 -8.28 -19.84
N GLU A 295 16.29 -8.75 -18.86
CA GLU A 295 15.82 -9.14 -17.52
C GLU A 295 16.12 -8.07 -16.46
N GLN A 296 17.22 -7.33 -16.60
CA GLN A 296 17.55 -6.20 -15.73
C GLN A 296 16.78 -4.93 -16.11
N LEU A 297 16.65 -4.00 -15.16
CA LEU A 297 16.12 -2.66 -15.41
C LEU A 297 17.08 -1.81 -16.27
N PRO A 298 16.61 -0.70 -16.88
CA PRO A 298 17.46 0.23 -17.62
C PRO A 298 18.65 0.71 -16.80
N SER A 299 19.70 1.10 -17.50
CA SER A 299 20.92 1.66 -16.94
C SER A 299 20.68 3.00 -16.23
N TRP A 300 21.47 3.28 -15.19
CA TRP A 300 21.51 4.56 -14.49
C TRP A 300 22.91 4.85 -13.95
N VAL A 301 23.22 6.13 -13.73
CA VAL A 301 24.51 6.61 -13.21
C VAL A 301 24.28 7.81 -12.27
N GLY A 302 25.05 7.87 -11.18
CA GLY A 302 24.97 8.93 -10.16
C GLY A 302 24.06 8.58 -8.98
N VAL A 303 24.31 9.16 -7.80
CA VAL A 303 23.60 8.80 -6.56
C VAL A 303 22.11 9.16 -6.67
N THR A 304 21.77 10.33 -7.21
CA THR A 304 20.38 10.77 -7.42
C THR A 304 19.60 9.77 -8.27
N ALA A 305 20.15 9.31 -9.39
CA ALA A 305 19.47 8.35 -10.27
C ALA A 305 19.29 6.98 -9.60
N GLY A 306 20.28 6.53 -8.82
CA GLY A 306 20.17 5.31 -8.02
C GLY A 306 19.17 5.43 -6.87
N ALA A 307 19.08 6.59 -6.22
CA ALA A 307 18.10 6.85 -5.18
C ALA A 307 16.67 6.87 -5.76
N GLU A 308 16.45 7.51 -6.92
CA GLU A 308 15.19 7.42 -7.66
C GLU A 308 14.85 5.98 -8.07
N ARG A 309 15.85 5.18 -8.48
CA ARG A 309 15.68 3.75 -8.75
C ARG A 309 15.21 2.99 -7.51
N MET A 310 15.82 3.22 -6.34
CA MET A 310 15.41 2.63 -5.06
C MET A 310 13.99 3.06 -4.65
N VAL A 311 13.66 4.35 -4.69
CA VAL A 311 12.29 4.85 -4.45
C VAL A 311 11.30 4.16 -5.40
N GLY A 312 11.67 4.02 -6.68
CA GLY A 312 10.90 3.31 -7.68
C GLY A 312 10.67 1.83 -7.34
N LEU A 313 11.67 1.15 -6.78
CA LEU A 313 11.60 -0.27 -6.38
C LEU A 313 10.79 -0.48 -5.10
N PHE A 314 10.94 0.36 -4.07
CA PHE A 314 10.03 0.37 -2.91
C PHE A 314 8.56 0.56 -3.35
N SER A 315 8.30 1.57 -4.18
CA SER A 315 6.98 1.81 -4.78
C SER A 315 6.56 0.76 -5.82
N TYR A 316 7.37 -0.27 -6.07
CA TYR A 316 7.00 -1.45 -6.88
C TYR A 316 6.65 -2.64 -5.97
N LEU A 317 7.40 -2.86 -4.88
CA LEU A 317 7.05 -3.79 -3.79
C LEU A 317 5.67 -3.46 -3.20
N GLU A 318 5.35 -2.18 -2.99
CA GLU A 318 4.02 -1.75 -2.56
C GLU A 318 2.90 -2.27 -3.48
N GLU A 319 3.09 -2.17 -4.80
CA GLU A 319 2.07 -2.51 -5.77
C GLU A 319 1.85 -4.03 -5.86
N THR A 320 2.84 -4.86 -5.48
CA THR A 320 2.63 -6.31 -5.39
C THR A 320 1.63 -6.66 -4.28
N LEU A 321 1.64 -5.92 -3.16
CA LEU A 321 0.73 -6.08 -2.01
C LEU A 321 -0.66 -5.47 -2.27
N ARG A 322 -0.74 -4.44 -3.12
CA ARG A 322 -2.01 -3.79 -3.52
C ARG A 322 -2.71 -4.50 -4.69
N CYS A 323 -2.02 -5.29 -5.50
CA CYS A 323 -2.64 -6.07 -6.58
C CYS A 323 -3.45 -7.26 -6.05
N SER A 324 -4.55 -7.60 -6.75
CA SER A 324 -5.28 -8.84 -6.51
C SER A 324 -4.61 -10.02 -7.24
N THR A 325 -4.61 -11.18 -6.58
CA THR A 325 -4.03 -12.42 -7.11
C THR A 325 -5.10 -13.44 -7.49
N LYS A 326 -4.78 -14.35 -8.41
CA LYS A 326 -5.67 -15.45 -8.81
C LYS A 326 -5.84 -16.53 -7.72
N SER A 327 -4.85 -16.67 -6.87
CA SER A 327 -4.75 -17.65 -5.79
C SER A 327 -4.10 -17.02 -4.56
N THR A 328 -4.11 -17.73 -3.43
CA THR A 328 -3.19 -17.45 -2.32
C THR A 328 -1.74 -17.38 -2.82
N VAL A 329 -0.97 -16.49 -2.23
CA VAL A 329 0.48 -16.32 -2.44
C VAL A 329 1.18 -16.29 -1.08
N ILE A 330 2.45 -16.67 -1.05
CA ILE A 330 3.30 -16.55 0.15
C ILE A 330 4.00 -15.19 0.06
N VAL A 331 3.77 -14.32 1.04
CA VAL A 331 4.44 -13.01 1.14
C VAL A 331 5.69 -13.17 2.01
N PRO A 332 6.91 -12.90 1.51
CA PRO A 332 8.13 -13.00 2.31
C PRO A 332 8.31 -11.77 3.21
N VAL A 333 7.45 -11.64 4.24
CA VAL A 333 7.33 -10.44 5.10
C VAL A 333 8.68 -10.00 5.69
N GLY A 334 9.52 -10.95 6.10
CA GLY A 334 10.86 -10.67 6.61
C GLY A 334 11.79 -9.99 5.58
N ALA A 335 11.73 -10.37 4.30
CA ALA A 335 12.54 -9.75 3.25
C ALA A 335 12.06 -8.33 2.88
N TYR A 336 10.78 -8.03 3.07
CA TYR A 336 10.27 -6.66 2.99
C TYR A 336 10.77 -5.81 4.15
N LEU A 337 10.79 -6.37 5.37
CA LEU A 337 11.34 -5.70 6.56
C LEU A 337 12.85 -5.50 6.42
N ASP A 338 13.62 -6.49 5.97
CA ASP A 338 15.05 -6.38 5.65
C ASP A 338 15.33 -5.16 4.75
N ALA A 339 14.55 -5.01 3.67
CA ALA A 339 14.68 -3.89 2.72
C ALA A 339 14.31 -2.52 3.34
N ILE A 340 13.30 -2.46 4.22
CA ILE A 340 12.94 -1.25 4.97
C ILE A 340 14.04 -0.90 5.99
N CYS A 341 14.43 -1.88 6.80
CA CYS A 341 15.43 -1.80 7.86
C CYS A 341 16.77 -1.25 7.34
N ARG A 342 17.29 -1.81 6.24
CA ARG A 342 18.55 -1.37 5.60
C ARG A 342 18.62 0.14 5.39
N VAL A 343 17.51 0.76 4.98
CA VAL A 343 17.43 2.21 4.72
C VAL A 343 17.08 3.00 5.99
N CYS A 344 16.27 2.43 6.90
CA CYS A 344 15.88 3.10 8.15
C CYS A 344 17.04 3.21 9.15
N VAL A 345 17.97 2.25 9.18
CA VAL A 345 19.19 2.29 10.00
C VAL A 345 20.07 3.51 9.67
N ILE A 346 20.10 3.95 8.40
CA ILE A 346 20.86 5.11 7.92
C ILE A 346 20.14 6.41 8.33
N ALA A 347 20.36 6.84 9.57
CA ALA A 347 19.62 7.93 10.20
C ALA A 347 20.44 8.62 11.30
N ARG A 348 20.31 9.95 11.42
CA ARG A 348 20.88 10.72 12.53
C ARG A 348 19.93 10.69 13.71
N LEU A 349 20.34 10.11 14.84
CA LEU A 349 19.49 10.02 16.02
C LEU A 349 19.29 11.39 16.70
N SER A 350 20.36 12.22 16.70
CA SER A 350 20.37 13.56 17.32
C SER A 350 20.70 14.65 16.29
N PRO A 351 19.83 14.92 15.29
CA PRO A 351 20.17 15.74 14.12
C PRO A 351 20.36 17.25 14.38
N LYS A 352 20.24 17.70 15.64
CA LYS A 352 20.59 19.05 16.10
C LYS A 352 22.08 19.18 16.46
N THR A 353 22.65 18.14 17.06
CA THR A 353 24.03 18.09 17.61
C THR A 353 24.97 17.31 16.70
N GLN A 354 24.44 16.32 15.97
CA GLN A 354 25.19 15.34 15.20
C GLN A 354 25.20 15.64 13.68
N THR A 355 26.39 15.70 13.08
CA THR A 355 26.56 15.65 11.61
C THR A 355 26.32 14.23 11.07
N TRP A 356 26.32 14.05 9.75
CA TRP A 356 26.23 12.70 9.18
C TRP A 356 27.48 11.86 9.45
N ASP A 357 28.67 12.46 9.35
CA ASP A 357 29.96 11.79 9.61
C ASP A 357 30.17 11.45 11.11
N GLN A 358 29.37 12.01 12.01
CA GLN A 358 29.30 11.67 13.44
C GLN A 358 28.18 10.65 13.76
N ALA A 359 27.30 10.34 12.80
CA ALA A 359 26.13 9.48 13.00
C ALA A 359 26.27 8.10 12.35
N LEU A 360 27.20 7.96 11.41
CA LEU A 360 27.40 6.77 10.59
C LEU A 360 28.89 6.57 10.35
N ASP A 361 29.35 5.33 10.37
CA ASP A 361 30.64 4.97 9.78
C ASP A 361 30.58 5.21 8.26
N THR A 362 31.50 6.02 7.74
CA THR A 362 31.51 6.38 6.32
C THR A 362 32.80 5.96 5.63
N ASN A 363 32.64 5.29 4.49
CA ASN A 363 33.72 4.74 3.70
C ASN A 363 34.69 5.85 3.24
N ALA A 364 35.96 5.75 3.65
CA ALA A 364 37.00 6.73 3.33
C ALA A 364 37.39 6.76 1.83
N GLY A 365 37.03 5.73 1.06
CA GLY A 365 37.24 5.66 -0.38
C GLY A 365 36.23 6.46 -1.22
N VAL A 366 35.16 6.97 -0.60
CA VAL A 366 34.12 7.76 -1.30
C VAL A 366 34.30 9.26 -1.04
N GLY A 367 34.28 10.03 -2.12
CA GLY A 367 34.47 11.48 -2.10
C GLY A 367 33.36 12.24 -1.36
N ARG A 368 33.70 13.43 -0.83
CA ARG A 368 32.76 14.27 -0.09
C ARG A 368 31.52 14.61 -0.91
N ASP A 369 31.68 15.00 -2.17
CA ASP A 369 30.56 15.47 -2.99
C ASP A 369 29.51 14.37 -3.20
N GLU A 370 29.93 13.11 -3.29
CA GLU A 370 29.04 11.94 -3.36
C GLU A 370 28.32 11.66 -2.02
N LYS A 371 29.00 11.89 -0.88
CA LYS A 371 28.38 11.84 0.45
C LYS A 371 27.34 12.95 0.63
N ASP A 372 27.68 14.19 0.29
CA ASP A 372 26.77 15.34 0.35
C ASP A 372 25.57 15.17 -0.63
N GLU A 373 25.75 14.52 -1.79
CA GLU A 373 24.66 14.08 -2.67
C GLU A 373 23.79 13.02 -1.99
N LEU A 374 24.38 11.94 -1.44
CA LEU A 374 23.65 10.88 -0.73
C LEU A 374 22.79 11.44 0.40
N TRP A 375 23.35 12.30 1.26
CA TRP A 375 22.65 12.95 2.37
C TRP A 375 21.43 13.76 1.93
N SER A 376 21.44 14.31 0.70
CA SER A 376 20.28 14.99 0.13
C SER A 376 19.14 14.03 -0.29
N THR A 377 19.49 12.78 -0.61
CA THR A 377 18.54 11.73 -1.07
C THR A 377 17.96 10.86 0.04
N ILE A 378 18.67 10.67 1.17
CA ILE A 378 18.18 9.86 2.31
C ILE A 378 16.71 10.19 2.70
N PRO A 379 16.26 11.46 2.75
CA PRO A 379 14.87 11.79 3.07
C PRO A 379 13.82 11.19 2.11
N SER A 380 14.11 11.03 0.81
CA SER A 380 13.16 10.43 -0.14
C SER A 380 13.13 8.90 -0.01
N LEU A 381 14.29 8.29 0.26
CA LEU A 381 14.43 6.86 0.56
C LEU A 381 13.67 6.48 1.85
N HIS A 382 13.78 7.30 2.90
CA HIS A 382 13.00 7.15 4.14
C HIS A 382 11.50 7.24 3.91
N ILE A 383 11.03 8.19 3.09
CA ILE A 383 9.59 8.30 2.75
C ILE A 383 9.12 7.05 2.00
N ALA A 384 9.92 6.52 1.07
CA ALA A 384 9.57 5.32 0.30
C ALA A 384 9.53 4.05 1.18
N ALA A 385 10.50 3.87 2.08
CA ALA A 385 10.52 2.76 3.05
C ALA A 385 9.34 2.83 4.02
N MET A 386 9.02 4.01 4.55
CA MET A 386 7.85 4.23 5.43
C MET A 386 6.51 4.04 4.69
N SER A 387 6.44 4.35 3.40
CA SER A 387 5.27 4.10 2.54
C SER A 387 5.06 2.61 2.26
N LEU A 388 6.15 1.84 2.09
CA LEU A 388 6.07 0.37 2.04
C LEU A 388 5.60 -0.20 3.39
N LEU A 389 6.17 0.24 4.51
CA LEU A 389 5.75 -0.17 5.85
C LEU A 389 4.26 0.13 6.12
N LEU A 390 3.80 1.34 5.80
CA LEU A 390 2.38 1.72 5.86
C LEU A 390 1.51 0.78 5.02
N THR A 391 1.98 0.40 3.84
CA THR A 391 1.27 -0.52 2.94
C THR A 391 1.23 -1.94 3.51
N MET A 392 2.30 -2.43 4.14
CA MET A 392 2.29 -3.73 4.83
C MET A 392 1.26 -3.74 5.96
N ILE A 393 1.25 -2.71 6.81
CA ILE A 393 0.27 -2.58 7.91
C ILE A 393 -1.17 -2.54 7.36
N GLN A 394 -1.44 -1.78 6.30
CA GLN A 394 -2.78 -1.71 5.68
C GLN A 394 -3.22 -2.98 4.94
N ARG A 395 -2.31 -3.92 4.64
CA ARG A 395 -2.60 -5.13 3.85
C ARG A 395 -2.55 -6.42 4.68
N LEU A 396 -1.80 -6.42 5.79
CA LEU A 396 -1.63 -7.54 6.72
C LEU A 396 -2.34 -7.31 8.06
N ASP A 397 -2.66 -6.06 8.43
CA ASP A 397 -3.42 -5.68 9.64
C ASP A 397 -2.86 -6.37 10.91
N ARG A 398 -3.63 -7.28 11.53
CA ARG A 398 -3.25 -7.99 12.75
C ARG A 398 -2.07 -8.95 12.58
N ASP A 399 -1.79 -9.40 11.38
CA ASP A 399 -0.63 -10.28 11.12
C ASP A 399 0.70 -9.53 11.28
N MET A 400 0.69 -8.18 11.36
CA MET A 400 1.86 -7.36 11.70
C MET A 400 2.16 -7.30 13.20
N ILE A 401 1.31 -7.78 14.11
CA ILE A 401 1.50 -7.63 15.57
C ILE A 401 2.90 -8.04 16.05
N PRO A 402 3.49 -9.18 15.62
CA PRO A 402 4.85 -9.58 16.03
C PRO A 402 5.96 -8.60 15.60
N LEU A 403 5.70 -7.79 14.56
CA LEU A 403 6.66 -6.88 13.92
C LEU A 403 6.46 -5.41 14.35
N VAL A 404 5.43 -5.11 15.15
CA VAL A 404 5.16 -3.75 15.64
C VAL A 404 6.35 -3.16 16.42
N PRO A 405 7.07 -3.87 17.32
CA PRO A 405 8.18 -3.27 18.06
C PRO A 405 9.29 -2.76 17.14
N GLU A 406 9.68 -3.56 16.14
CA GLU A 406 10.70 -3.18 15.16
C GLU A 406 10.21 -2.04 14.24
N ALA A 407 8.95 -2.11 13.80
CA ALA A 407 8.31 -1.06 13.01
C ALA A 407 8.24 0.29 13.76
N VAL A 408 8.17 0.28 15.10
CA VAL A 408 8.24 1.50 15.92
C VAL A 408 9.67 2.03 16.03
N ASP A 409 10.72 1.22 16.20
CA ASP A 409 12.11 1.73 16.18
C ASP A 409 12.44 2.40 14.85
N HIS A 410 12.17 1.71 13.73
CA HIS A 410 12.41 2.27 12.38
C HIS A 410 11.64 3.57 12.16
N LEU A 411 10.39 3.65 12.61
CA LEU A 411 9.57 4.87 12.57
C LEU A 411 10.19 6.01 13.41
N VAL A 412 10.54 5.74 14.67
CA VAL A 412 11.11 6.75 15.59
C VAL A 412 12.47 7.24 15.07
N ARG A 413 13.33 6.33 14.63
CA ARG A 413 14.63 6.59 14.02
C ARG A 413 14.53 7.50 12.79
N VAL A 414 13.65 7.15 11.85
CA VAL A 414 13.39 7.95 10.64
C VAL A 414 12.79 9.32 10.96
N VAL A 415 11.79 9.38 11.85
CA VAL A 415 11.13 10.65 12.18
C VAL A 415 12.01 11.56 13.04
N LYS A 416 12.88 11.03 13.92
CA LYS A 416 13.94 11.80 14.59
C LYS A 416 14.88 12.43 13.55
N SER A 417 15.55 11.61 12.74
CA SER A 417 16.51 12.06 11.70
C SER A 417 15.92 13.07 10.71
N GLY A 418 14.69 12.82 10.26
CA GLY A 418 13.98 13.62 9.28
C GLY A 418 13.06 14.71 9.84
N MET A 419 13.12 15.02 11.14
CA MET A 419 12.10 15.82 11.86
C MET A 419 11.81 17.19 11.20
N SER A 420 12.80 17.84 10.58
CA SER A 420 12.62 19.11 9.86
C SER A 420 11.76 18.98 8.59
N VAL A 421 11.78 17.81 7.93
CA VAL A 421 11.11 17.56 6.64
C VAL A 421 9.63 17.24 6.88
N ALA A 422 8.75 18.17 6.51
CA ALA A 422 7.31 18.01 6.70
C ALA A 422 6.72 16.73 6.08
N HIS A 423 7.27 16.26 4.95
CA HIS A 423 6.86 15.01 4.32
C HIS A 423 7.19 13.76 5.16
N ILE A 424 8.34 13.72 5.85
CA ILE A 424 8.69 12.64 6.77
C ILE A 424 7.74 12.64 7.97
N ARG A 425 7.42 13.82 8.52
CA ARG A 425 6.39 13.94 9.55
C ARG A 425 5.01 13.46 9.07
N THR A 426 4.59 13.82 7.85
CA THR A 426 3.33 13.35 7.26
C THR A 426 3.23 11.83 7.19
N ILE A 427 4.24 11.15 6.63
CA ILE A 427 4.21 9.68 6.52
C ILE A 427 4.37 9.02 7.90
N GLY A 428 5.21 9.58 8.78
CA GLY A 428 5.35 9.11 10.16
C GLY A 428 4.04 9.15 10.95
N TYR A 429 3.26 10.24 10.82
CA TYR A 429 1.93 10.32 11.44
C TYR A 429 0.95 9.30 10.88
N GLN A 430 1.05 8.96 9.59
CA GLN A 430 0.21 7.93 8.96
C GLN A 430 0.61 6.51 9.39
N VAL A 431 1.91 6.21 9.47
CA VAL A 431 2.41 4.92 9.99
C VAL A 431 2.00 4.75 11.44
N LEU A 432 2.21 5.76 12.30
CA LEU A 432 1.83 5.69 13.71
C LEU A 432 0.31 5.53 13.90
N ASP A 433 -0.50 6.29 13.16
CA ASP A 433 -1.98 6.15 13.16
C ASP A 433 -2.44 4.72 12.85
N GLN A 434 -1.73 3.97 11.99
CA GLN A 434 -2.07 2.58 11.71
C GLN A 434 -1.49 1.60 12.74
N LEU A 435 -0.24 1.76 13.18
CA LEU A 435 0.36 0.93 14.25
C LEU A 435 -0.46 0.99 15.56
N LEU A 436 -0.95 2.17 15.93
CA LEU A 436 -1.81 2.36 17.10
C LEU A 436 -3.15 1.62 17.00
N ARG A 437 -3.70 1.44 15.79
CA ARG A 437 -4.95 0.69 15.56
C ARG A 437 -4.74 -0.83 15.64
N VAL A 438 -3.54 -1.30 15.29
CA VAL A 438 -3.18 -2.72 15.34
C VAL A 438 -2.80 -3.16 16.77
N ALA A 439 -2.02 -2.35 17.49
CA ALA A 439 -1.40 -2.78 18.75
C ALA A 439 -1.25 -1.70 19.84
N GLY A 440 -1.83 -0.49 19.69
CA GLY A 440 -1.60 0.65 20.59
C GLY A 440 -1.93 0.40 22.06
N SER A 441 -2.99 -0.37 22.35
CA SER A 441 -3.41 -0.70 23.73
C SER A 441 -2.53 -1.76 24.39
N THR A 442 -1.68 -2.44 23.60
CA THR A 442 -0.70 -3.45 24.05
C THR A 442 0.74 -2.92 24.07
N MET A 443 0.98 -1.65 23.73
CA MET A 443 2.32 -1.05 23.81
C MET A 443 2.75 -0.86 25.29
N PRO A 444 3.94 -1.32 25.70
CA PRO A 444 4.48 -1.06 27.04
C PRO A 444 4.87 0.42 27.18
N LYS A 445 5.02 0.93 28.41
CA LYS A 445 5.35 2.35 28.65
C LYS A 445 6.56 2.81 27.85
N THR A 446 7.65 2.04 27.88
CA THR A 446 8.89 2.33 27.14
C THR A 446 8.69 2.57 25.64
N THR A 447 7.75 1.89 24.99
CA THR A 447 7.42 2.11 23.56
C THR A 447 6.55 3.36 23.35
N VAL A 448 5.81 3.79 24.37
CA VAL A 448 5.09 5.08 24.39
C VAL A 448 6.09 6.23 24.60
N ASP A 449 6.99 6.11 25.58
CA ASP A 449 8.06 7.08 25.84
C ASP A 449 8.93 7.30 24.57
N MET A 450 9.25 6.23 23.84
CA MET A 450 9.99 6.30 22.56
C MET A 450 9.31 7.13 21.45
N ILE A 451 7.97 7.21 21.42
CA ILE A 451 7.23 7.95 20.37
C ILE A 451 6.94 9.41 20.75
N ASP A 452 7.21 9.86 21.98
CA ASP A 452 6.95 11.23 22.45
C ASP A 452 7.50 12.34 21.52
N PRO A 453 8.68 12.23 20.88
CA PRO A 453 9.14 13.21 19.88
C PRO A 453 8.18 13.39 18.69
N ILE A 454 7.44 12.34 18.32
CA ILE A 454 6.41 12.32 17.27
C ILE A 454 5.10 12.94 17.78
N LEU A 455 4.68 12.63 19.02
CA LEU A 455 3.50 13.21 19.67
C LEU A 455 3.67 14.73 19.81
N GLY A 456 4.80 15.17 20.35
CA GLY A 456 5.16 16.58 20.47
C GLY A 456 5.29 17.28 19.12
N ALA A 457 5.77 16.60 18.08
CA ALA A 457 5.81 17.15 16.72
C ALA A 457 4.40 17.36 16.15
N CYS A 458 3.52 16.37 16.30
CA CYS A 458 2.12 16.43 15.88
C CYS A 458 1.39 17.61 16.55
N CYS A 459 1.60 17.77 17.86
CA CYS A 459 1.04 18.89 18.61
C CYS A 459 1.59 20.25 18.15
N ARG A 460 2.91 20.36 17.92
CA ARG A 460 3.55 21.59 17.41
C ARG A 460 3.03 21.98 16.03
N ASP A 461 2.96 21.05 15.08
CA ASP A 461 2.44 21.30 13.73
C ASP A 461 1.00 21.84 13.81
N LEU A 462 0.10 21.13 14.51
CA LEU A 462 -1.30 21.54 14.63
C LEU A 462 -1.48 22.90 15.33
N GLN A 463 -0.65 23.22 16.33
CA GLN A 463 -0.68 24.54 17.00
C GLN A 463 -0.10 25.68 16.13
N GLN A 464 0.79 25.40 15.18
CA GLN A 464 1.27 26.37 14.19
C GLN A 464 0.18 26.71 13.17
N ASP A 465 -0.54 25.71 12.63
CA ASP A 465 -1.67 25.94 11.71
C ASP A 465 -2.85 26.66 12.38
N ALA A 466 -3.09 26.38 13.67
CA ALA A 466 -4.03 27.13 14.50
C ALA A 466 -3.58 28.58 14.81
N GLY A 467 -2.35 28.96 14.45
CA GLY A 467 -1.80 30.30 14.67
C GLY A 467 -1.45 30.64 16.12
N VAL A 468 -1.36 29.63 17.00
CA VAL A 468 -0.99 29.80 18.41
C VAL A 468 0.52 29.81 18.60
N LEU A 469 1.24 28.93 17.90
CA LEU A 469 2.69 28.99 17.80
C LEU A 469 3.10 29.91 16.65
N LYS A 470 3.70 31.05 16.98
CA LYS A 470 4.40 31.88 15.99
C LYS A 470 5.69 31.17 15.54
N PRO A 471 6.14 31.34 14.28
CA PRO A 471 7.49 30.96 13.89
C PRO A 471 8.53 31.63 14.79
N ALA A 472 9.58 30.91 15.17
CA ALA A 472 10.63 31.46 16.01
C ALA A 472 11.38 32.59 15.28
N GLU A 473 11.19 33.83 15.75
CA GLU A 473 12.01 34.96 15.33
C GLU A 473 13.47 34.69 15.76
N LYS A 474 14.41 34.72 14.81
CA LYS A 474 15.84 34.55 15.14
C LYS A 474 16.24 35.63 16.15
N PRO A 475 16.92 35.28 17.26
CA PRO A 475 17.22 36.23 18.32
C PRO A 475 18.05 37.40 17.78
N THR A 476 17.50 38.60 17.88
CA THR A 476 18.24 39.82 17.58
C THR A 476 19.34 40.01 18.63
N PRO A 477 20.61 40.19 18.25
CA PRO A 477 21.70 40.30 19.22
C PRO A 477 21.56 41.61 20.01
N THR A 478 21.09 41.52 21.25
CA THR A 478 20.92 42.68 22.14
C THR A 478 22.29 43.25 22.51
N SER A 479 22.59 44.46 22.03
CA SER A 479 23.85 45.15 22.28
C SER A 479 23.98 45.58 23.75
N LYS A 480 24.72 44.81 24.56
CA LYS A 480 25.31 45.32 25.81
C LYS A 480 26.58 46.11 25.49
N GLU A 481 26.68 47.33 26.00
CA GLU A 481 27.87 48.17 25.81
C GLU A 481 29.06 47.69 26.65
N THR A 482 30.22 47.50 26.01
CA THR A 482 31.53 47.56 26.70
C THR A 482 32.58 48.22 25.79
N LYS A 483 33.51 48.99 26.37
CA LYS A 483 34.44 49.86 25.65
C LYS A 483 35.79 49.21 25.33
N LYS A 484 36.28 49.44 24.09
CA LYS A 484 37.71 49.43 23.68
C LYS A 484 38.43 48.05 23.76
N ASN A 485 39.51 47.77 23.03
CA ASN A 485 40.29 48.52 22.03
C ASN A 485 41.07 47.53 21.12
N GLY A 486 41.51 47.98 19.94
CA GLY A 486 42.58 47.31 19.16
C GLY A 486 42.07 46.24 18.18
N GLY A 487 42.08 46.55 16.89
CA GLY A 487 41.48 45.70 15.86
C GLY A 487 42.46 44.98 14.94
N SER A 488 41.90 44.17 14.04
CA SER A 488 42.49 43.77 12.77
C SER A 488 41.42 43.88 11.66
N VAL A 489 41.83 43.76 10.39
CA VAL A 489 41.05 44.20 9.23
C VAL A 489 39.78 43.36 9.00
N ALA A 490 38.63 44.02 8.88
CA ALA A 490 37.41 43.40 8.41
C ALA A 490 37.40 43.27 6.88
N VAL A 491 37.08 42.07 6.37
CA VAL A 491 36.67 41.86 4.98
C VAL A 491 35.16 42.05 4.91
N SER A 492 34.68 42.88 3.98
CA SER A 492 33.29 43.30 3.92
C SER A 492 32.40 42.30 3.18
N ASN A 493 31.58 41.53 3.92
CA ASN A 493 30.50 40.74 3.32
C ASN A 493 29.41 41.66 2.76
N VAL A 494 29.19 41.59 1.45
CA VAL A 494 28.26 42.47 0.71
C VAL A 494 26.79 42.18 1.06
N ASP A 495 26.46 40.94 1.46
CA ASP A 495 25.10 40.52 1.83
C ASP A 495 24.49 41.33 2.98
N LEU A 496 25.30 41.95 3.84
CA LEU A 496 24.81 42.73 4.98
C LEU A 496 23.98 43.97 4.56
N PHE A 497 24.00 44.35 3.28
CA PHE A 497 23.20 45.45 2.73
C PHE A 497 21.87 45.05 2.07
N LEU A 498 21.58 43.75 1.88
CA LEU A 498 20.29 43.28 1.36
C LEU A 498 19.25 43.03 2.48
N GLY A 499 19.68 43.03 3.74
CA GLY A 499 18.86 42.73 4.92
C GLY A 499 18.01 43.88 5.48
N LYS A 500 17.20 44.56 4.64
CA LYS A 500 16.16 45.50 5.11
C LYS A 500 14.79 45.21 4.47
N PRO A 501 13.99 44.28 5.04
CA PRO A 501 12.55 44.30 4.81
C PRO A 501 11.96 45.55 5.48
N GLU A 502 11.23 46.37 4.71
CA GLU A 502 10.41 47.43 5.30
C GLU A 502 9.25 46.83 6.11
N ALA A 503 8.80 47.54 7.14
CA ALA A 503 7.83 47.03 8.12
C ALA A 503 6.38 47.01 7.58
N SER A 504 6.07 46.07 6.68
CA SER A 504 4.70 45.78 6.23
C SER A 504 4.49 44.41 5.56
N ALA A 505 5.33 43.40 5.89
CA ALA A 505 5.00 42.01 5.54
C ALA A 505 3.70 41.59 6.27
N PRO A 506 2.66 41.10 5.56
CA PRO A 506 1.45 40.61 6.22
C PRO A 506 1.75 39.31 6.97
N ASN A 507 0.99 39.03 8.04
CA ASN A 507 1.06 37.76 8.76
C ASN A 507 0.61 36.60 7.85
N THR A 508 1.54 36.03 7.07
CA THR A 508 1.36 34.78 6.36
C THR A 508 1.38 33.64 7.36
N ASN A 509 0.23 33.40 8.00
CA ASN A 509 0.00 32.17 8.74
C ASN A 509 0.30 31.01 7.80
N LEU A 510 1.36 30.25 8.11
CA LEU A 510 1.83 29.12 7.31
C LEU A 510 0.84 27.96 7.50
N LYS A 511 -0.25 28.01 6.74
CA LYS A 511 -1.23 26.92 6.69
C LYS A 511 -0.54 25.65 6.26
N LEU A 512 -0.77 24.57 6.99
CA LEU A 512 -0.23 23.26 6.63
C LEU A 512 -0.90 22.73 5.37
N GLU A 513 -0.15 21.94 4.60
CA GLU A 513 -0.70 21.18 3.48
C GLU A 513 -1.88 20.32 3.95
N PRO A 514 -3.04 20.30 3.27
CA PRO A 514 -4.24 19.64 3.78
C PRO A 514 -4.05 18.16 4.14
N ALA A 515 -3.22 17.44 3.37
CA ALA A 515 -2.91 16.03 3.64
C ALA A 515 -2.04 15.83 4.90
N HIS A 516 -1.14 16.77 5.20
CA HIS A 516 -0.35 16.76 6.43
C HIS A 516 -1.25 17.11 7.64
N LYS A 517 -2.07 18.15 7.52
CA LYS A 517 -3.04 18.54 8.57
C LYS A 517 -4.01 17.42 8.90
N ASP A 518 -4.55 16.74 7.89
CA ASP A 518 -5.44 15.58 8.06
C ASP A 518 -4.72 14.41 8.76
N ALA A 519 -3.50 14.06 8.33
CA ALA A 519 -2.70 13.01 8.98
C ALA A 519 -2.43 13.32 10.47
N ALA A 520 -2.02 14.54 10.80
CA ALA A 520 -1.81 14.97 12.19
C ALA A 520 -3.12 15.01 12.99
N SER A 521 -4.21 15.50 12.41
CA SER A 521 -5.52 15.58 13.08
C SER A 521 -6.10 14.20 13.39
N ARG A 522 -5.90 13.22 12.50
CA ARG A 522 -6.26 11.82 12.73
C ARG A 522 -5.38 11.16 13.78
N LEU A 523 -4.06 11.38 13.74
CA LEU A 523 -3.16 10.89 14.78
C LEU A 523 -3.54 11.40 16.17
N LEU A 524 -3.86 12.70 16.32
CA LEU A 524 -4.27 13.28 17.61
C LEU A 524 -5.48 12.56 18.24
N ALA A 525 -6.44 12.13 17.42
CA ALA A 525 -7.57 11.33 17.90
C ALA A 525 -7.17 9.88 18.22
N SER A 526 -6.35 9.25 17.38
CA SER A 526 -5.85 7.88 17.56
C SER A 526 -4.98 7.72 18.81
N LEU A 527 -4.19 8.72 19.17
CA LEU A 527 -3.40 8.75 20.42
C LEU A 527 -4.30 8.66 21.66
N LEU A 528 -5.41 9.41 21.67
CA LEU A 528 -6.37 9.42 22.76
C LEU A 528 -7.31 8.21 22.76
N SER A 529 -7.63 7.64 21.60
CA SER A 529 -8.53 6.48 21.51
C SER A 529 -7.84 5.14 21.76
N SER A 530 -6.56 5.02 21.38
CA SER A 530 -5.91 3.71 21.17
C SER A 530 -4.68 3.44 22.02
N LEU A 531 -4.03 4.46 22.61
CA LEU A 531 -2.98 4.24 23.61
C LEU A 531 -3.57 4.02 25.02
N THR A 532 -2.87 3.20 25.80
CA THR A 532 -3.11 3.08 27.24
C THR A 532 -2.75 4.39 27.92
N GLN A 533 -3.76 5.18 28.31
CA GLN A 533 -3.56 6.57 28.75
C GLN A 533 -2.64 6.72 29.98
N ALA A 534 -2.62 5.73 30.88
CA ALA A 534 -1.73 5.70 32.04
C ALA A 534 -0.25 5.42 31.70
N HIS A 535 0.10 5.21 30.43
CA HIS A 535 1.49 5.16 29.96
C HIS A 535 1.98 6.52 29.44
N LEU A 536 1.10 7.51 29.24
CA LEU A 536 1.50 8.85 28.81
C LEU A 536 2.07 9.67 29.99
N LYS A 537 3.07 10.48 29.69
CA LYS A 537 3.55 11.56 30.56
C LYS A 537 2.45 12.60 30.88
N PRO A 538 2.24 13.01 32.15
CA PRO A 538 1.41 14.16 32.54
C PRO A 538 1.50 15.37 31.61
N THR A 539 2.72 15.84 31.34
CA THR A 539 3.03 16.96 30.43
C THR A 539 2.50 16.71 29.01
N MET A 540 2.80 15.56 28.43
CA MET A 540 2.38 15.17 27.08
C MET A 540 0.85 15.04 26.98
N ARG A 541 0.20 14.48 28.01
CA ARG A 541 -1.27 14.41 28.08
C ARG A 541 -1.90 15.81 28.13
N GLY A 542 -1.35 16.71 28.94
CA GLY A 542 -1.76 18.12 29.01
C GLY A 542 -1.59 18.85 27.67
N LEU A 543 -0.47 18.62 26.98
CA LEU A 543 -0.18 19.16 25.66
C LEU A 543 -1.16 18.67 24.59
N ILE A 544 -1.51 17.38 24.59
CA ILE A 544 -2.48 16.78 23.67
C ILE A 544 -3.88 17.37 23.90
N ASP A 545 -4.35 17.45 25.15
CA ASP A 545 -5.66 17.99 25.49
C ASP A 545 -5.76 19.48 25.13
N LYS A 546 -4.74 20.28 25.46
CA LYS A 546 -4.59 21.69 25.05
C LYS A 546 -4.62 21.86 23.53
N THR A 547 -3.93 20.99 22.79
CA THR A 547 -3.93 20.99 21.32
C THR A 547 -5.32 20.68 20.77
N SER A 548 -6.04 19.71 21.31
CA SER A 548 -7.38 19.34 20.85
C SER A 548 -8.39 20.51 20.94
N ILE A 549 -8.35 21.24 22.06
CA ILE A 549 -9.20 22.42 22.32
C ILE A 549 -8.84 23.58 21.39
N VAL A 550 -7.54 23.89 21.26
CA VAL A 550 -7.02 24.98 20.43
C VAL A 550 -7.34 24.78 18.95
N THR A 551 -7.13 23.56 18.45
CA THR A 551 -7.34 23.22 17.04
C THR A 551 -8.82 23.01 16.68
N SER A 552 -9.69 22.92 17.69
CA SER A 552 -11.09 22.49 17.56
C SER A 552 -11.19 21.13 16.86
N ASN A 553 -10.41 20.15 17.33
CA ASN A 553 -10.46 18.78 16.81
C ASN A 553 -11.53 17.99 17.59
N ARG A 554 -12.75 17.99 17.07
CA ARG A 554 -13.93 17.30 17.65
C ARG A 554 -13.64 15.84 18.02
N ASP A 555 -12.95 15.10 17.16
CA ASP A 555 -12.73 13.66 17.36
C ASP A 555 -11.71 13.40 18.47
N ALA A 556 -10.61 14.18 18.50
CA ALA A 556 -9.66 14.13 19.61
C ALA A 556 -10.31 14.55 20.94
N MET A 557 -11.08 15.65 20.94
CA MET A 557 -11.78 16.12 22.14
C MET A 557 -12.80 15.10 22.68
N LEU A 558 -13.47 14.36 21.79
CA LEU A 558 -14.38 13.28 22.15
C LEU A 558 -13.61 12.08 22.74
N SER A 559 -12.51 11.66 22.11
CA SER A 559 -11.66 10.56 22.61
C SER A 559 -11.04 10.87 23.98
N SER A 560 -10.59 12.10 24.22
CA SER A 560 -10.06 12.54 25.53
C SER A 560 -11.08 12.43 26.67
N VAL A 561 -12.34 12.78 26.40
CA VAL A 561 -13.44 12.69 27.39
C VAL A 561 -13.85 11.23 27.65
N LEU A 562 -13.78 10.36 26.64
CA LEU A 562 -14.07 8.93 26.78
C LEU A 562 -12.96 8.17 27.50
N ASN A 563 -11.70 8.55 27.28
CA ASN A 563 -10.51 7.95 27.87
C ASN A 563 -9.78 8.97 28.78
N PRO A 564 -10.28 9.21 30.01
CA PRO A 564 -9.65 10.14 30.95
C PRO A 564 -8.33 9.58 31.47
N TYR A 565 -7.34 10.47 31.64
CA TYR A 565 -6.08 10.15 32.28
C TYR A 565 -6.26 9.81 33.76
N LYS A 566 -5.37 8.98 34.30
CA LYS A 566 -5.26 8.64 35.72
C LYS A 566 -3.82 8.77 36.17
N ASP A 567 -3.60 9.59 37.19
CA ASP A 567 -2.34 9.61 37.95
C ASP A 567 -2.11 8.25 38.67
N GLN A 568 -0.87 8.01 39.10
CA GLN A 568 -0.41 6.87 39.88
C GLN A 568 -1.26 6.62 41.14
N ARG A 569 -1.80 7.67 41.79
CA ARG A 569 -2.68 7.58 42.96
C ARG A 569 -4.13 7.21 42.58
N GLY A 570 -4.40 7.00 41.29
CA GLY A 570 -5.70 6.60 40.72
C GLY A 570 -6.67 7.76 40.46
N ARG A 571 -6.23 9.00 40.68
CA ARG A 571 -7.03 10.22 40.51
C ARG A 571 -7.19 10.60 39.04
N LEU A 572 -8.38 11.05 38.66
CA LEU A 572 -8.71 11.46 37.29
C LEU A 572 -8.28 12.91 37.02
N TYR A 573 -7.80 13.19 35.81
CA TYR A 573 -7.52 14.57 35.39
C TYR A 573 -8.82 15.37 35.11
N PRO A 574 -8.79 16.71 35.24
CA PRO A 574 -9.94 17.57 34.93
C PRO A 574 -10.46 17.38 33.49
N SER A 575 -11.75 17.04 33.35
CA SER A 575 -12.34 16.71 32.05
C SER A 575 -12.52 17.94 31.14
N ILE A 576 -12.09 17.83 29.89
CA ILE A 576 -12.26 18.86 28.85
C ILE A 576 -13.69 18.94 28.27
N LEU A 577 -14.63 18.14 28.77
CA LEU A 577 -16.03 18.11 28.34
C LEU A 577 -16.70 19.51 28.22
N PRO A 578 -16.47 20.51 29.12
CA PRO A 578 -17.05 21.85 28.96
C PRO A 578 -16.64 22.56 27.66
N TYR A 579 -15.44 22.31 27.15
CA TYR A 579 -14.96 22.86 25.87
C TYR A 579 -15.66 22.17 24.69
N LEU A 580 -15.77 20.84 24.72
CA LEU A 580 -16.49 20.06 23.71
C LEU A 580 -17.97 20.47 23.63
N VAL A 581 -18.64 20.62 24.79
CA VAL A 581 -20.03 21.10 24.89
C VAL A 581 -20.23 22.48 24.28
N ARG A 582 -19.24 23.38 24.43
CA ARG A 582 -19.31 24.76 23.94
C ARG A 582 -18.99 24.88 22.45
N GLN A 583 -18.05 24.09 21.92
CA GLN A 583 -17.66 24.12 20.51
C GLN A 583 -18.61 23.32 19.62
N TYR A 584 -19.11 22.17 20.08
CA TYR A 584 -19.91 21.24 19.28
C TYR A 584 -21.31 20.96 19.89
N PRO A 585 -22.14 22.00 20.11
CA PRO A 585 -23.36 21.88 20.92
C PRO A 585 -24.46 20.99 20.32
N GLY A 586 -24.38 20.63 19.04
CA GLY A 586 -25.35 19.78 18.34
C GLY A 586 -24.80 18.43 17.86
N ASP A 587 -23.66 17.98 18.38
CA ASP A 587 -23.06 16.70 17.98
C ASP A 587 -23.75 15.48 18.60
N GLN A 588 -23.98 14.44 17.80
CA GLN A 588 -24.58 13.18 18.25
C GLN A 588 -23.66 12.38 19.19
N GLY A 589 -22.33 12.49 19.03
CA GLY A 589 -21.38 11.89 19.99
C GLY A 589 -21.52 12.50 21.38
N LEU A 590 -21.75 13.81 21.44
CA LEU A 590 -21.98 14.55 22.67
C LEU A 590 -23.34 14.25 23.32
N GLU A 591 -24.38 13.92 22.55
CA GLU A 591 -25.67 13.47 23.13
C GLU A 591 -25.52 12.18 23.96
N ILE A 592 -24.59 11.28 23.61
CA ILE A 592 -24.28 10.08 24.40
C ILE A 592 -23.67 10.49 25.76
N LEU A 593 -22.78 11.49 25.78
CA LEU A 593 -22.16 12.02 27.00
C LEU A 593 -23.11 12.86 27.86
N ARG A 594 -24.10 13.52 27.24
CA ARG A 594 -25.20 14.24 27.93
C ARG A 594 -26.28 13.32 28.46
N SER A 595 -26.46 12.16 27.81
CA SER A 595 -27.41 11.13 28.25
C SER A 595 -26.95 10.56 29.59
N ASN A 596 -27.69 10.89 30.65
CA ASN A 596 -27.41 10.46 32.01
C ASN A 596 -27.76 8.96 32.19
N LEU A 597 -26.96 8.09 31.56
CA LEU A 597 -26.78 6.71 31.99
C LEU A 597 -26.29 6.77 33.43
N ARG A 598 -27.20 6.46 34.37
CA ARG A 598 -27.01 6.70 35.81
C ARG A 598 -25.89 5.81 36.36
N THR A 599 -24.66 6.29 36.29
CA THR A 599 -23.58 5.81 37.15
C THR A 599 -24.06 5.97 38.60
N SER A 600 -24.09 4.86 39.35
CA SER A 600 -24.60 4.88 40.72
C SER A 600 -23.69 5.76 41.57
N SER A 601 -24.28 6.63 42.39
CA SER A 601 -23.53 7.62 43.19
C SER A 601 -22.49 6.96 44.08
N THR A 602 -21.23 6.99 43.65
CA THR A 602 -20.08 6.59 44.44
C THR A 602 -19.78 7.69 45.45
N ASN A 603 -20.23 7.50 46.68
CA ASN A 603 -19.95 8.40 47.80
C ASN A 603 -18.42 8.56 47.96
N GLY A 604 -17.90 9.76 47.68
CA GLY A 604 -16.44 10.01 47.60
C GLY A 604 -16.00 11.04 46.54
N SER A 605 -16.93 11.66 45.81
CA SER A 605 -16.69 12.53 44.63
C SER A 605 -15.70 13.71 44.77
N SER A 606 -15.13 13.99 45.94
CA SER A 606 -14.20 15.12 46.16
C SER A 606 -12.71 14.75 46.04
N ASP A 607 -12.35 13.47 46.06
CA ASP A 607 -10.96 12.98 46.07
C ASP A 607 -10.66 12.05 44.87
N MET A 608 -11.60 12.00 43.91
CA MET A 608 -11.54 11.16 42.71
C MET A 608 -10.94 11.90 41.49
N PHE A 609 -10.83 13.22 41.57
CA PHE A 609 -10.20 14.06 40.55
C PHE A 609 -9.02 14.82 41.18
N ALA A 610 -7.90 14.91 40.47
CA ALA A 610 -6.80 15.79 40.85
C ALA A 610 -7.19 17.26 40.62
N SER A 611 -6.74 18.16 41.49
CA SER A 611 -6.95 19.59 41.32
C SER A 611 -6.05 20.18 40.23
N PHE A 612 -6.42 21.33 39.67
CA PHE A 612 -5.57 22.04 38.70
C PHE A 612 -4.21 22.49 39.26
N GLN A 613 -4.05 22.51 40.60
CA GLN A 613 -2.78 22.83 41.26
C GLN A 613 -1.90 21.58 41.34
N GLU A 614 -2.44 20.45 41.84
CA GLU A 614 -1.72 19.17 41.88
C GLU A 614 -1.30 18.72 40.46
N VAL A 615 -2.16 18.90 39.46
CA VAL A 615 -1.84 18.59 38.04
C VAL A 615 -0.77 19.54 37.46
N ALA A 616 -0.56 20.73 38.03
CA ALA A 616 0.53 21.61 37.63
C ALA A 616 1.85 21.20 38.34
N GLU A 617 1.78 20.89 39.64
CA GLU A 617 2.90 20.37 40.42
C GLU A 617 3.43 19.04 39.82
N GLU A 618 2.53 18.12 39.43
CA GLU A 618 2.85 16.87 38.69
C GLU A 618 3.45 17.10 37.28
N GLN A 619 3.38 18.32 36.72
CA GLN A 619 4.02 18.69 35.46
C GLN A 619 5.34 19.44 35.69
N GLU A 620 5.44 20.27 36.74
CA GLU A 620 6.67 20.96 37.13
C GLU A 620 7.72 19.93 37.65
N GLU A 621 7.30 18.92 38.42
CA GLU A 621 8.17 17.80 38.82
C GLU A 621 8.68 16.97 37.61
N GLU A 622 7.85 16.77 36.57
CA GLU A 622 8.24 16.03 35.35
C GLU A 622 9.13 16.86 34.41
N GLU A 623 8.95 18.19 34.35
CA GLU A 623 9.85 19.08 33.60
C GLU A 623 11.23 19.19 34.26
N GLU A 624 11.34 19.12 35.60
CA GLU A 624 12.63 19.03 36.30
C GLU A 624 13.34 17.67 36.04
N GLU A 625 12.61 16.53 36.06
CA GLU A 625 13.18 15.21 35.70
C GLU A 625 13.68 15.16 34.24
N GLU A 626 12.96 15.75 33.27
CA GLU A 626 13.42 15.81 31.86
C GLU A 626 14.67 16.69 31.67
N GLU A 627 14.84 17.77 32.42
CA GLU A 627 16.08 18.56 32.37
C GLU A 627 17.28 17.78 32.97
N GLU A 628 17.11 16.98 34.02
CA GLU A 628 18.19 16.12 34.54
C GLU A 628 18.57 14.99 33.56
N GLU A 629 17.60 14.26 32.96
CA GLU A 629 17.91 13.23 31.95
C GLU A 629 18.59 13.82 30.70
N ALA A 630 18.15 15.00 30.23
CA ALA A 630 18.73 15.64 29.05
C ALA A 630 20.20 16.06 29.26
N ASN A 631 20.58 16.51 30.47
CA ASN A 631 21.97 16.82 30.79
C ASN A 631 22.84 15.54 30.87
N ALA A 632 22.29 14.43 31.38
CA ALA A 632 23.02 13.16 31.47
C ALA A 632 23.35 12.55 30.08
N ASP A 633 22.42 12.66 29.13
CA ASP A 633 22.62 12.23 27.73
C ASP A 633 23.66 13.12 26.99
N GLU A 634 23.83 14.39 27.38
CA GLU A 634 24.89 15.27 26.86
C GLU A 634 26.27 14.98 27.52
N GLU A 635 26.36 14.69 28.82
CA GLU A 635 27.64 14.33 29.47
C GLU A 635 28.21 12.99 28.98
N MET A 636 27.36 12.02 28.63
CA MET A 636 27.77 10.72 28.07
C MET A 636 28.39 10.83 26.66
N ALA A 637 28.27 11.96 25.98
CA ALA A 637 28.74 12.14 24.60
C ALA A 637 30.20 12.63 24.46
N ASP A 638 30.83 13.12 25.54
CA ASP A 638 32.18 13.73 25.53
C ASP A 638 33.24 12.89 26.30
N GLY A 639 32.86 11.67 26.71
CA GLY A 639 33.70 10.74 27.49
C GLY A 639 34.65 9.88 26.65
N ASP A 640 35.80 10.44 26.26
CA ASP A 640 36.80 9.74 25.41
C ASP A 640 37.50 8.54 26.10
N ILE A 641 37.96 7.58 25.29
CA ILE A 641 38.29 6.21 25.69
C ILE A 641 39.70 6.09 26.30
N ALA A 642 39.79 5.61 27.55
CA ALA A 642 41.07 5.35 28.21
C ALA A 642 41.08 4.11 29.15
N GLY A 643 41.37 2.94 28.58
CA GLY A 643 42.01 1.81 29.28
C GLY A 643 41.13 0.85 30.11
N ALA A 644 41.05 -0.41 29.66
CA ALA A 644 40.84 -1.56 30.55
C ALA A 644 42.11 -1.77 31.43
N ASP A 645 42.09 -2.50 32.56
CA ASP A 645 41.94 -3.97 32.61
C ASP A 645 41.67 -4.52 34.05
N GLU A 646 41.62 -5.86 34.19
CA GLU A 646 41.67 -6.70 35.41
C GLU A 646 40.47 -6.77 36.37
N ALA A 647 39.48 -7.57 35.93
CA ALA A 647 38.90 -8.73 36.61
C ALA A 647 39.04 -8.95 38.14
N SER A 648 37.93 -9.37 38.76
CA SER A 648 37.91 -10.45 39.77
C SER A 648 36.55 -11.15 39.80
N ALA A 649 36.47 -12.38 40.33
CA ALA A 649 35.34 -13.28 40.13
C ALA A 649 34.76 -13.90 41.43
N ALA A 650 33.47 -14.26 41.34
CA ALA A 650 32.76 -15.27 42.11
C ALA A 650 32.70 -15.17 43.65
N THR A 651 31.47 -15.17 44.17
CA THR A 651 31.06 -16.27 45.07
C THR A 651 29.59 -16.61 44.90
N THR A 652 29.25 -17.89 45.03
CA THR A 652 27.89 -18.43 44.93
C THR A 652 27.16 -18.35 46.27
N ASN A 653 25.82 -18.31 46.22
CA ASN A 653 24.96 -19.15 47.06
C ASN A 653 23.51 -19.08 46.55
N GLY A 654 22.86 -20.23 46.46
CA GLY A 654 21.44 -20.33 46.13
C GLY A 654 20.74 -21.25 47.13
N ALA A 655 19.49 -20.93 47.47
CA ALA A 655 18.57 -21.82 48.17
C ALA A 655 17.12 -21.42 47.80
N GLU A 656 16.24 -22.41 47.70
CA GLU A 656 14.83 -22.24 47.37
C GLU A 656 14.03 -21.70 48.57
N LEU A 657 12.88 -21.06 48.33
CA LEU A 657 11.59 -21.69 48.65
C LEU A 657 10.38 -20.85 48.22
N SER A 658 9.38 -21.53 47.67
CA SER A 658 8.05 -20.97 47.36
C SER A 658 7.19 -20.86 48.61
N GLN A 659 6.26 -19.88 48.66
CA GLN A 659 4.80 -20.17 48.74
C GLN A 659 3.92 -18.91 48.74
N LEU A 660 2.67 -19.08 48.26
CA LEU A 660 1.62 -18.06 48.34
C LEU A 660 0.96 -18.03 49.72
N GLY A 661 0.61 -16.84 50.22
CA GLY A 661 -0.41 -16.60 51.25
C GLY A 661 -1.43 -15.59 50.73
N SER A 662 -2.65 -15.98 50.34
CA SER A 662 -3.79 -16.34 51.20
C SER A 662 -4.62 -15.12 51.64
N LEU A 663 -5.68 -14.84 50.88
CA LEU A 663 -6.64 -13.76 51.15
C LEU A 663 -7.69 -14.20 52.20
N ALA A 664 -7.65 -13.63 53.41
CA ALA A 664 -8.75 -13.78 54.37
C ALA A 664 -8.81 -12.67 55.45
N SER A 665 -9.78 -11.75 55.33
CA SER A 665 -10.77 -11.47 56.39
C SER A 665 -11.70 -10.28 56.05
N LEU A 666 -13.00 -10.47 56.30
CA LEU A 666 -14.04 -9.43 56.21
C LEU A 666 -14.65 -9.22 57.62
N PRO A 667 -14.70 -7.99 58.16
CA PRO A 667 -15.52 -7.66 59.32
C PRO A 667 -17.02 -7.79 59.03
N LYS A 668 -17.85 -7.99 60.06
CA LYS A 668 -19.30 -8.24 59.93
C LYS A 668 -20.07 -7.70 61.14
N LYS A 669 -21.38 -7.43 60.95
CA LYS A 669 -22.38 -6.81 61.87
C LYS A 669 -22.38 -5.27 61.91
N SER A 670 -23.52 -4.60 62.14
CA SER A 670 -24.93 -5.06 62.24
C SER A 670 -25.91 -3.94 61.86
N GLY A 671 -27.16 -4.30 61.56
CA GLY A 671 -28.20 -3.36 61.10
C GLY A 671 -28.83 -2.49 62.21
N ALA A 672 -30.03 -1.93 62.02
CA ALA A 672 -30.98 -2.12 60.91
C ALA A 672 -31.98 -0.95 60.83
N ASP A 673 -32.63 -0.72 59.68
CA ASP A 673 -34.06 -0.37 59.66
C ASP A 673 -34.74 -0.52 58.27
N ALA A 674 -36.08 -0.49 58.29
CA ALA A 674 -37.06 -0.21 57.22
C ALA A 674 -36.80 -0.68 55.76
N SER A 675 -37.58 -1.66 55.31
CA SER A 675 -37.69 -2.10 53.91
C SER A 675 -38.55 -1.18 53.04
N VAL A 676 -38.08 -0.87 51.82
CA VAL A 676 -38.91 -0.42 50.69
C VAL A 676 -38.63 -1.35 49.51
N ASP A 677 -39.65 -2.06 49.03
CA ASP A 677 -39.48 -3.06 47.96
C ASP A 677 -39.09 -2.41 46.62
N ASN A 678 -37.97 -2.85 46.06
CA ASN A 678 -37.55 -2.47 44.72
C ASN A 678 -38.15 -3.46 43.70
N PRO A 679 -39.03 -3.02 42.77
CA PRO A 679 -39.70 -3.91 41.81
C PRO A 679 -38.77 -4.55 40.76
N PHE A 680 -37.48 -4.22 40.76
CA PHE A 680 -36.46 -4.77 39.85
C PHE A 680 -35.46 -5.74 40.52
N ALA A 681 -35.76 -6.26 41.72
CA ALA A 681 -34.94 -7.29 42.34
C ALA A 681 -34.94 -8.60 41.52
N ALA A 682 -33.80 -8.95 40.93
CA ALA A 682 -33.67 -10.13 40.07
C ALA A 682 -33.83 -11.44 40.86
N ARG A 683 -34.77 -12.28 40.44
CA ARG A 683 -34.89 -13.66 40.94
C ARG A 683 -33.77 -14.52 40.35
N SER A 684 -32.88 -15.04 41.19
CA SER A 684 -31.97 -16.12 40.80
C SER A 684 -32.75 -17.44 40.70
N GLY A 685 -32.66 -18.14 39.56
CA GLY A 685 -33.57 -19.26 39.32
C GLY A 685 -33.46 -20.00 37.98
N ALA A 686 -32.24 -20.22 37.48
CA ALA A 686 -31.84 -21.28 36.55
C ALA A 686 -32.55 -21.50 35.18
N ALA A 687 -31.72 -21.98 34.25
CA ALA A 687 -32.02 -22.84 33.11
C ALA A 687 -32.50 -22.24 31.77
N ASP A 688 -31.91 -22.87 30.75
CA ASP A 688 -32.29 -23.05 29.35
C ASP A 688 -32.17 -21.91 28.32
N SER A 689 -32.23 -22.33 27.07
CA SER A 689 -31.39 -21.78 26.00
C SER A 689 -32.13 -21.52 24.68
N GLY A 690 -31.75 -20.41 24.04
CA GLY A 690 -32.02 -20.13 22.63
C GLY A 690 -33.38 -19.48 22.30
N PHE A 691 -33.33 -18.53 21.37
CA PHE A 691 -34.09 -18.69 20.13
C PHE A 691 -33.38 -17.99 18.96
N SER A 692 -33.63 -18.44 17.73
CA SER A 692 -33.10 -17.87 16.50
C SER A 692 -34.18 -17.83 15.43
N ALA A 693 -34.12 -16.83 14.55
CA ALA A 693 -34.93 -16.64 13.35
C ALA A 693 -36.47 -16.61 13.51
N VAL A 694 -37.06 -15.45 13.22
CA VAL A 694 -38.50 -15.34 12.90
C VAL A 694 -38.69 -15.61 11.41
N VAL A 695 -39.55 -16.56 11.06
CA VAL A 695 -40.06 -16.78 9.69
C VAL A 695 -41.58 -16.84 9.75
N SER A 696 -42.25 -16.05 8.90
CA SER A 696 -43.71 -15.98 8.85
C SER A 696 -44.32 -17.13 8.06
N SER A 697 -45.49 -17.59 8.51
CA SER A 697 -46.28 -18.68 7.92
C SER A 697 -47.20 -18.23 6.77
N ASP A 698 -47.49 -19.12 5.83
CA ASP A 698 -48.89 -19.53 5.58
C ASP A 698 -48.97 -20.99 5.04
N SER A 699 -50.19 -21.46 4.74
CA SER A 699 -50.64 -22.81 5.12
C SER A 699 -51.20 -23.66 3.93
N PRO A 700 -51.92 -24.82 4.07
CA PRO A 700 -51.58 -26.01 3.25
C PRO A 700 -52.74 -26.67 2.48
N ALA A 701 -52.42 -27.70 1.67
CA ALA A 701 -53.42 -28.66 1.15
C ALA A 701 -52.85 -30.09 0.96
N LYS A 702 -53.66 -31.11 1.26
CA LYS A 702 -53.36 -32.55 1.05
C LYS A 702 -54.08 -33.08 -0.20
N ARG A 703 -53.47 -34.04 -0.92
CA ARG A 703 -54.15 -35.26 -1.43
C ARG A 703 -53.17 -36.35 -1.87
N LYS A 704 -53.70 -37.53 -2.20
CA LYS A 704 -53.00 -38.83 -2.27
C LYS A 704 -53.48 -39.60 -3.51
N HIS A 705 -52.56 -40.16 -4.31
CA HIS A 705 -52.79 -41.37 -5.10
C HIS A 705 -51.48 -42.16 -5.29
N ASP A 706 -51.57 -43.32 -5.94
CA ASP A 706 -50.70 -44.49 -5.86
C ASP A 706 -50.48 -45.15 -7.25
N GLY A 707 -49.42 -45.98 -7.37
CA GLY A 707 -49.03 -46.80 -8.54
C GLY A 707 -48.38 -46.08 -9.74
N SER A 708 -47.50 -46.70 -10.55
CA SER A 708 -46.81 -48.01 -10.45
C SER A 708 -45.70 -48.12 -11.53
N ASP A 709 -44.54 -48.70 -11.19
CA ASP A 709 -43.47 -49.33 -12.02
C ASP A 709 -42.94 -48.64 -13.30
N GLU A 710 -41.65 -48.67 -13.66
CA GLU A 710 -40.44 -49.33 -13.10
C GLU A 710 -39.31 -48.25 -12.95
N ALA A 711 -38.00 -48.45 -12.70
CA ALA A 711 -37.12 -49.62 -12.76
C ALA A 711 -35.97 -49.56 -11.72
N ALA A 712 -35.01 -50.49 -11.82
CA ALA A 712 -33.90 -50.70 -10.88
C ALA A 712 -32.49 -50.50 -11.52
N PRO A 713 -31.34 -50.61 -10.78
CA PRO A 713 -31.18 -50.81 -9.32
C PRO A 713 -30.16 -49.88 -8.58
N LEU A 714 -30.46 -49.60 -7.31
CA LEU A 714 -29.61 -49.70 -6.08
C LEU A 714 -28.11 -49.29 -6.15
N LYS A 715 -27.69 -48.20 -5.47
CA LYS A 715 -27.32 -48.07 -4.03
C LYS A 715 -25.92 -48.61 -3.63
N ARG A 716 -25.15 -47.76 -2.92
CA ARG A 716 -23.92 -48.08 -2.18
C ARG A 716 -24.11 -47.73 -0.70
N LEU A 717 -23.51 -48.49 0.22
CA LEU A 717 -23.62 -48.30 1.68
C LEU A 717 -22.26 -47.86 2.29
N GLU A 718 -22.29 -47.49 3.58
CA GLU A 718 -21.16 -47.06 4.43
C GLU A 718 -20.24 -48.22 4.87
N VAL A 719 -19.01 -47.90 5.30
CA VAL A 719 -18.10 -48.76 6.08
C VAL A 719 -17.27 -47.89 7.04
N GLU A 720 -16.86 -48.45 8.19
CA GLU A 720 -16.28 -47.77 9.35
C GLU A 720 -14.73 -47.79 9.42
N LYS A 721 -14.18 -47.22 10.52
CA LYS A 721 -12.79 -47.37 11.05
C LYS A 721 -12.67 -48.69 11.87
N PRO A 722 -11.50 -49.16 12.42
CA PRO A 722 -10.27 -48.41 12.77
C PRO A 722 -8.88 -49.10 12.58
N ALA A 723 -7.82 -48.30 12.84
CA ALA A 723 -6.53 -48.57 13.52
C ALA A 723 -5.43 -49.61 13.05
N GLU A 724 -4.19 -49.10 13.13
CA GLU A 724 -2.89 -49.74 13.51
C GLU A 724 -2.01 -50.55 12.50
N LEU A 725 -0.80 -50.91 12.96
CA LEU A 725 0.52 -50.94 12.27
C LEU A 725 1.37 -52.18 12.74
N PRO A 726 2.64 -52.44 12.29
CA PRO A 726 3.37 -52.20 11.03
C PRO A 726 4.20 -53.44 10.52
N LYS A 727 5.07 -53.23 9.50
CA LYS A 727 6.38 -53.88 9.18
C LYS A 727 6.55 -54.85 7.97
N ALA A 728 7.43 -54.39 7.06
CA ALA A 728 8.65 -55.05 6.53
C ALA A 728 8.69 -55.96 5.27
N LYS A 729 9.64 -55.60 4.39
CA LYS A 729 10.45 -56.37 3.41
C LYS A 729 9.80 -57.25 2.32
N ARG A 730 10.33 -57.11 1.10
CA ARG A 730 10.34 -58.13 0.03
C ARG A 730 11.72 -58.13 -0.67
N VAL A 731 12.08 -59.23 -1.33
CA VAL A 731 13.44 -59.50 -1.85
C VAL A 731 13.44 -59.60 -3.39
N ALA A 732 14.63 -59.47 -3.98
CA ALA A 732 14.96 -59.31 -5.40
C ALA A 732 14.53 -60.44 -6.37
N ALA A 733 14.69 -60.16 -7.67
CA ALA A 733 14.78 -61.11 -8.77
C ALA A 733 15.89 -60.65 -9.74
N VAL A 734 16.44 -61.56 -10.56
CA VAL A 734 17.70 -61.37 -11.31
C VAL A 734 17.53 -61.56 -12.83
N ALA A 735 18.44 -60.96 -13.59
CA ALA A 735 18.50 -60.76 -15.04
C ALA A 735 18.47 -62.01 -15.96
N ALA A 736 18.25 -61.75 -17.26
CA ALA A 736 18.98 -62.40 -18.36
C ALA A 736 19.08 -61.45 -19.59
N LYS A 737 20.20 -61.55 -20.32
CA LYS A 737 20.56 -60.91 -21.63
C LYS A 737 20.95 -62.08 -22.60
N PRO A 738 21.45 -61.91 -23.86
CA PRO A 738 22.03 -60.74 -24.55
C PRO A 738 21.02 -60.07 -25.54
N ALA A 739 21.12 -59.87 -26.87
CA ALA A 739 22.07 -60.22 -27.96
C ALA A 739 21.73 -59.43 -29.24
N GLU A 740 22.59 -59.16 -30.23
CA GLU A 740 24.08 -59.04 -30.31
C GLU A 740 24.44 -58.46 -31.71
N ASP A 741 25.07 -57.27 -31.73
CA ASP A 741 26.09 -56.65 -32.64
C ASP A 741 25.90 -56.71 -34.20
N VAL A 742 26.43 -55.76 -35.01
CA VAL A 742 27.82 -55.52 -35.49
C VAL A 742 27.76 -54.27 -36.45
N ASP A 743 28.79 -53.86 -37.20
CA ASP A 743 29.84 -52.83 -37.03
C ASP A 743 30.15 -52.27 -38.47
N ASP A 744 31.07 -51.37 -38.85
CA ASP A 744 32.15 -50.52 -38.27
C ASP A 744 31.79 -49.00 -38.49
N ASP A 745 32.60 -47.91 -38.45
CA ASP A 745 34.02 -47.51 -38.20
C ASP A 745 34.05 -46.46 -37.02
N ASP A 746 35.03 -45.61 -36.64
CA ASP A 746 36.35 -45.08 -37.10
C ASP A 746 37.13 -44.52 -35.84
N ASP A 747 38.36 -43.97 -35.93
CA ASP A 747 39.34 -43.80 -34.80
C ASP A 747 39.77 -42.34 -34.37
N ASP A 748 40.77 -42.22 -33.46
CA ASP A 748 41.75 -41.14 -33.16
C ASP A 748 41.73 -40.39 -31.77
N SER A 749 42.31 -41.03 -30.73
CA SER A 749 42.98 -40.49 -29.50
C SER A 749 42.20 -39.68 -28.43
N ASP A 750 42.09 -40.10 -27.14
CA ASP A 750 43.07 -40.14 -26.00
C ASP A 750 43.37 -38.72 -25.39
N VAL A 751 43.50 -38.43 -24.07
CA VAL A 751 44.10 -39.15 -22.91
C VAL A 751 43.38 -38.88 -21.55
N SER A 752 43.65 -39.70 -20.53
CA SER A 752 43.19 -39.62 -19.10
C SER A 752 43.85 -38.49 -18.25
N VAL A 753 43.54 -38.23 -16.95
CA VAL A 753 43.73 -39.06 -15.72
C VAL A 753 42.71 -38.75 -14.58
N HIS A 754 42.45 -39.72 -13.69
CA HIS A 754 41.63 -39.63 -12.46
C HIS A 754 42.42 -39.23 -11.18
N LEU A 755 41.72 -38.81 -10.11
CA LEU A 755 41.78 -39.45 -8.78
C LEU A 755 40.60 -39.02 -7.86
N ASN A 756 40.30 -39.84 -6.84
CA ASN A 756 39.20 -39.67 -5.87
C ASN A 756 39.63 -38.88 -4.63
N MET A 757 38.64 -38.44 -3.83
CA MET A 757 38.70 -38.58 -2.37
C MET A 757 37.28 -38.77 -1.80
N GLU A 758 37.15 -39.49 -0.69
CA GLU A 758 35.88 -39.96 -0.12
C GLU A 758 35.04 -38.91 0.63
N LEU A 759 33.78 -39.28 0.91
CA LEU A 759 32.98 -38.74 2.02
C LEU A 759 33.23 -39.62 3.25
N GLU A 760 33.60 -39.01 4.37
CA GLU A 760 33.56 -39.64 5.70
C GLU A 760 32.65 -38.78 6.59
N ASP A 761 31.48 -39.32 6.93
CA ASP A 761 30.72 -38.94 8.12
C ASP A 761 31.13 -39.93 9.22
N ASP A 762 31.41 -39.47 10.44
CA ASP A 762 31.29 -40.27 11.67
C ASP A 762 31.14 -39.35 12.89
N ASP A 763 30.42 -39.83 13.91
CA ASP A 763 30.02 -39.10 15.13
C ASP A 763 30.81 -39.57 16.38
N GLU A 764 30.63 -38.85 17.50
CA GLU A 764 30.87 -39.25 18.92
C GLU A 764 32.31 -39.45 19.48
N ASP A 765 32.63 -38.57 20.46
CA ASP A 765 33.21 -38.80 21.81
C ASP A 765 34.33 -39.84 22.09
N ASP A 766 35.48 -39.36 22.62
CA ASP A 766 36.01 -39.71 23.98
C ASP A 766 37.28 -38.90 24.36
N GLU A 767 37.49 -38.70 25.69
CA GLU A 767 38.56 -37.95 26.42
C GLU A 767 38.62 -36.40 26.30
#